data_AF-A0A5A8CI71-F1
#
_entry.id   AF-A0A5A8CI71-F1
#
_cell.length_a   1.000
_cell.length_b   1.000
_cell.length_c   1.000
_cell.angle_alpha   90.00
_cell.angle_beta   90.00
_cell.angle_gamma   90.00
#
_symmetry.space_group_name_H-M   'P 1'
#
loop_
_entity.id
_entity.type
_entity.pdbx_description
1 polymer ?
#
loop_
_entity_poly.entity_id
_entity_poly.type
_entity_poly.pdbx_seq_one_letter_code
_entity_poly.pdbx_strand_id
1 'polypeptide(L)'
;MRAAAAAASTGRRGIRATASADARVLCSDPIHHAAVDILRSRGHEVTTMDRTSMSKEELIAAIGEYDALVVRSGTKVTADVMDAAASLKIVGRAGTGVDNIDIPAATKRGVLVMNTPGANTMAAAELTMTMIMALARNIPQAVESMKAGRWDRKLFMGSELAGKTVGLVGLGRIGRTVGQWCRAFGMTVIGFDPVMSKEAAEAAGIASVPLSAIWERSDFISLHTPLTSETRDLVNAETLKQCKDGVRIVNCARGGIVNEADLLAALDSGKCAGAALDVFRSEPPPPESAALVAHPSVISTPHLGASTKEAQLAVARDVAIQIADALDGTKFVGVVNASNLEYASRPDLAAYLSLAERLGSLQAQLVGTAASVRGLTVRLHGSRFQDPSVADVIQSAAVRGFLQAALPDEAVNVVNTHMLAEQLGLKVRTEVHPTSDANYSNLVSVELDTDEGSAGPAIDNGTSVVAGTVFNERDGRLVRVGGYSCDVMPAGNVLLFNNRDKPGVLRSIMRELGNAGINIANFGLGRHEAGGEALGIIITDEPVTEEAVEAIRRVDSVKNVRCVRVDEGVVATAAATAAAVGKSTAKDMAMAVPATAARRPSERPASAQFGSGPTKKRPGWTLSTLVDAPTGRSHRSALGKAKLLRAIEETKELLELPEGYRVGIVPASDTGAYEMAMWTMLGQRPVDVFHWESFGKGWLTDATKQLKLDETVGVREFSAPYGHLPDLSQADPTHDVCFTWNGTTSGVRVPNGDWIAEDREGLTFVDATSAVFAQPVDFPKCDVTTYSWQKVLGGEAAHGMIVLSPRAVERLETYTPAWPVPKVFRLTKGNKLIEGIFEGATINTPSMLCVEDYLDALAWTRQKGGLAGLMKRADDNLAVIERFVQEHEWMGFLAVDPATRSNTSVCLSVDLPADKIKKMVKLLDTEGIAVDIGAYRDAPPGLRIWCGATVETSDVEALMPWLQWAFTVVSADE
;
A
#
# COMPACT_ATOMS: atom_id res chain seq x y z
N MET A 1 21.45 -56.78 -20.03
CA MET A 1 22.31 -56.29 -18.92
C MET A 1 22.62 -54.83 -19.20
N ARG A 2 22.05 -53.94 -18.36
CA ARG A 2 22.77 -52.96 -17.51
C ARG A 2 23.49 -51.87 -18.31
N ALA A 3 23.08 -50.59 -18.34
CA ALA A 3 22.60 -49.64 -17.32
C ALA A 3 23.65 -48.56 -17.05
N ALA A 4 23.14 -47.32 -16.98
CA ALA A 4 23.61 -46.18 -16.21
C ALA A 4 24.87 -45.44 -16.67
N ALA A 5 24.63 -44.27 -17.26
CA ALA A 5 25.45 -43.07 -17.05
C ALA A 5 24.52 -41.84 -17.06
N ALA A 6 23.83 -41.59 -15.95
CA ALA A 6 23.21 -40.30 -15.65
C ALA A 6 24.12 -39.62 -14.62
N ALA A 7 24.86 -38.61 -15.06
CA ALA A 7 25.69 -37.79 -14.20
C ALA A 7 24.81 -36.75 -13.48
N ALA A 8 24.92 -36.73 -12.15
CA ALA A 8 24.23 -35.80 -11.28
C ALA A 8 24.70 -34.35 -11.52
N SER A 9 23.81 -33.51 -12.02
CA SER A 9 23.95 -32.06 -11.89
C SER A 9 23.29 -31.62 -10.59
N THR A 10 24.10 -31.32 -9.57
CA THR A 10 23.68 -30.63 -8.36
C THR A 10 23.29 -29.19 -8.71
N GLY A 11 22.00 -28.99 -9.01
CA GLY A 11 21.43 -27.68 -9.31
C GLY A 11 21.47 -26.77 -8.09
N ARG A 12 22.15 -25.63 -8.23
CA ARG A 12 22.24 -24.53 -7.25
C ARG A 12 20.84 -24.15 -6.75
N ARG A 13 20.61 -24.30 -5.44
CA ARG A 13 19.37 -23.93 -4.74
C ARG A 13 19.50 -22.50 -4.23
N GLY A 14 18.84 -21.58 -4.92
CA GLY A 14 18.70 -20.19 -4.53
C GLY A 14 17.83 -19.47 -5.56
N ILE A 15 17.03 -18.51 -5.12
CA ILE A 15 16.28 -17.62 -6.02
C ILE A 15 17.32 -16.84 -6.84
N ARG A 16 17.62 -17.33 -8.04
CA ARG A 16 18.29 -16.55 -9.08
C ARG A 16 17.25 -15.62 -9.68
N ALA A 17 17.53 -14.33 -9.70
CA ALA A 17 16.81 -13.36 -10.51
C ALA A 17 17.14 -13.62 -11.99
N THR A 18 16.48 -14.61 -12.58
CA THR A 18 16.39 -14.80 -14.02
C THR A 18 14.96 -14.50 -14.44
N ALA A 19 14.79 -13.85 -15.61
CA ALA A 19 13.50 -13.56 -16.21
C ALA A 19 12.55 -14.79 -16.18
N SER A 20 11.26 -14.50 -15.97
CA SER A 20 10.14 -15.43 -15.76
C SER A 20 10.34 -16.85 -16.29
N ALA A 21 10.58 -17.79 -15.38
CA ALA A 21 10.20 -19.17 -15.62
C ALA A 21 8.80 -19.37 -15.04
N ASP A 22 7.88 -19.92 -15.84
CA ASP A 22 6.50 -20.21 -15.44
C ASP A 22 6.50 -21.14 -14.22
N ALA A 23 6.23 -20.58 -13.03
CA ALA A 23 6.20 -21.34 -11.80
C ALA A 23 4.96 -22.26 -11.77
N ARG A 24 5.16 -23.51 -11.35
CA ARG A 24 4.06 -24.48 -11.18
C ARG A 24 3.47 -24.35 -9.78
N VAL A 25 2.19 -24.03 -9.70
CA VAL A 25 1.44 -23.82 -8.44
C VAL A 25 0.40 -24.91 -8.25
N LEU A 26 0.47 -25.62 -7.12
CA LEU A 26 -0.54 -26.60 -6.71
C LEU A 26 -1.50 -25.98 -5.70
N CYS A 27 -2.80 -25.97 -6.00
CA CYS A 27 -3.85 -25.70 -5.00
C CYS A 27 -4.41 -27.04 -4.49
N SER A 28 -3.98 -27.45 -3.29
CA SER A 28 -4.31 -28.79 -2.75
C SER A 28 -5.64 -28.85 -1.97
N ASP A 29 -6.21 -27.69 -1.64
CA ASP A 29 -7.51 -27.53 -0.99
C ASP A 29 -8.46 -26.68 -1.87
N PRO A 30 -9.79 -26.82 -1.74
CA PRO A 30 -10.76 -25.98 -2.45
C PRO A 30 -10.56 -24.49 -2.15
N ILE A 31 -10.27 -23.73 -3.20
CA ILE A 31 -10.03 -22.29 -3.15
C ILE A 31 -10.93 -21.56 -4.15
N HIS A 32 -11.28 -20.31 -3.85
CA HIS A 32 -12.08 -19.48 -4.74
C HIS A 32 -11.34 -19.26 -6.08
N HIS A 33 -12.06 -19.34 -7.21
CA HIS A 33 -11.50 -19.24 -8.57
C HIS A 33 -10.63 -18.00 -8.81
N ALA A 34 -10.97 -16.88 -8.15
CA ALA A 34 -10.15 -15.66 -8.15
C ALA A 34 -8.65 -15.90 -7.87
N ALA A 35 -8.29 -16.85 -6.99
CA ALA A 35 -6.88 -17.17 -6.74
C ALA A 35 -6.20 -17.75 -7.98
N VAL A 36 -6.89 -18.65 -8.67
CA VAL A 36 -6.43 -19.30 -9.90
C VAL A 36 -6.28 -18.28 -11.02
N ASP A 37 -7.28 -17.40 -11.19
CA ASP A 37 -7.27 -16.37 -12.23
C ASP A 37 -6.12 -15.38 -12.02
N ILE A 38 -5.88 -14.96 -10.77
CA ILE A 38 -4.78 -14.05 -10.45
C ILE A 38 -3.43 -14.70 -10.78
N LEU A 39 -3.18 -15.93 -10.29
CA LEU A 39 -1.93 -16.64 -10.54
C LEU A 39 -1.69 -16.89 -12.04
N ARG A 40 -2.73 -17.29 -12.79
CA ARG A 40 -2.64 -17.47 -14.25
C ARG A 40 -2.41 -16.16 -14.99
N SER A 41 -3.06 -15.07 -14.57
CA SER A 41 -2.85 -13.73 -15.16
C SER A 41 -1.42 -13.20 -14.98
N ARG A 42 -0.65 -13.80 -14.06
CA ARG A 42 0.77 -13.53 -13.82
C ARG A 42 1.71 -14.50 -14.54
N GLY A 43 1.19 -15.38 -15.40
CA GLY A 43 1.96 -16.33 -16.20
C GLY A 43 2.28 -17.65 -15.49
N HIS A 44 1.73 -17.92 -14.31
CA HIS A 44 1.99 -19.17 -13.60
C HIS A 44 1.06 -20.30 -14.02
N GLU A 45 1.58 -21.53 -14.06
CA GLU A 45 0.77 -22.73 -14.28
C GLU A 45 0.09 -23.14 -12.97
N VAL A 46 -1.25 -23.21 -12.97
CA VAL A 46 -2.01 -23.53 -11.75
C VAL A 46 -2.78 -24.84 -11.92
N THR A 47 -2.43 -25.82 -11.09
CA THR A 47 -3.16 -27.08 -10.92
C THR A 47 -4.11 -26.97 -9.73
N THR A 48 -5.41 -27.09 -10.00
CA THR A 48 -6.45 -27.22 -8.98
C THR A 48 -6.98 -28.63 -8.92
N MET A 49 -7.44 -29.05 -7.74
CA MET A 49 -8.12 -30.34 -7.57
C MET A 49 -9.59 -30.11 -7.21
N ASP A 50 -10.49 -30.87 -7.83
CA ASP A 50 -11.95 -30.79 -7.61
C ASP A 50 -12.42 -31.52 -6.32
N ARG A 51 -11.53 -31.75 -5.35
CA ARG A 51 -11.81 -32.53 -4.12
C ARG A 51 -11.39 -31.78 -2.85
N THR A 52 -11.97 -32.16 -1.70
CA THR A 52 -11.88 -31.45 -0.40
C THR A 52 -10.47 -31.28 0.18
N SER A 53 -9.57 -32.23 -0.04
CA SER A 53 -8.15 -32.16 0.31
C SER A 53 -7.38 -33.34 -0.31
N MET A 54 -6.06 -33.24 -0.45
CA MET A 54 -5.18 -34.38 -0.80
C MET A 54 -4.78 -35.18 0.45
N SER A 55 -4.64 -36.51 0.34
CA SER A 55 -3.99 -37.28 1.41
C SER A 55 -2.50 -36.92 1.51
N LYS A 56 -1.88 -37.23 2.64
CA LYS A 56 -0.44 -37.02 2.83
C LYS A 56 0.38 -37.76 1.76
N GLU A 57 0.01 -38.99 1.45
CA GLU A 57 0.68 -39.86 0.47
C GLU A 57 0.52 -39.32 -0.96
N GLU A 58 -0.67 -38.83 -1.31
CA GLU A 58 -0.92 -38.19 -2.61
C GLU A 58 -0.10 -36.89 -2.75
N LEU A 59 -0.05 -36.08 -1.70
CA LEU A 59 0.70 -34.82 -1.70
C LEU A 59 2.20 -35.08 -1.86
N ILE A 60 2.75 -36.05 -1.12
CA ILE A 60 4.15 -36.48 -1.24
C ILE A 60 4.49 -36.92 -2.67
N ALA A 61 3.59 -37.64 -3.33
CA ALA A 61 3.81 -38.12 -4.70
C ALA A 61 3.83 -36.99 -5.75
N ALA A 62 3.09 -35.90 -5.52
CA ALA A 62 2.93 -34.82 -6.50
C ALA A 62 3.84 -33.61 -6.24
N ILE A 63 4.14 -33.28 -4.97
CA ILE A 63 4.69 -31.98 -4.57
C ILE A 63 6.10 -31.69 -5.12
N GLY A 64 6.87 -32.71 -5.47
CA GLY A 64 8.25 -32.55 -5.99
C GLY A 64 8.36 -31.73 -7.27
N GLU A 65 7.27 -31.64 -8.04
CA GLU A 65 7.20 -30.93 -9.32
C GLU A 65 6.73 -29.47 -9.23
N TYR A 66 6.32 -28.99 -8.06
CA TYR A 66 5.71 -27.67 -7.89
C TYR A 66 6.63 -26.69 -7.20
N ASP A 67 6.63 -25.44 -7.67
CA ASP A 67 7.35 -24.30 -7.10
C ASP A 67 6.59 -23.68 -5.92
N ALA A 68 5.26 -23.72 -5.94
CA ALA A 68 4.42 -23.18 -4.88
C ALA A 68 3.23 -24.09 -4.55
N LEU A 69 2.85 -24.07 -3.27
CA LEU A 69 1.72 -24.81 -2.74
C LEU A 69 0.74 -23.85 -2.06
N VAL A 70 -0.51 -23.84 -2.50
CA VAL A 70 -1.62 -23.13 -1.86
C VAL A 70 -2.43 -24.13 -1.04
N VAL A 71 -2.50 -23.89 0.27
CA VAL A 71 -3.30 -24.70 1.21
C VAL A 71 -4.33 -23.85 1.96
N ARG A 72 -5.32 -24.53 2.55
CA ARG A 72 -6.26 -23.96 3.52
C ARG A 72 -6.07 -24.65 4.87
N SER A 73 -7.13 -25.19 5.47
CA SER A 73 -7.08 -25.92 6.74
C SER A 73 -7.09 -27.43 6.57
N GLY A 74 -7.43 -27.94 5.37
CA GLY A 74 -7.59 -29.38 5.14
C GLY A 74 -6.25 -30.09 4.97
N THR A 75 -5.40 -29.58 4.06
CA THR A 75 -4.08 -30.16 3.78
C THR A 75 -3.11 -29.91 4.94
N LYS A 76 -2.41 -30.96 5.39
CA LYS A 76 -1.31 -30.86 6.38
C LYS A 76 0.04 -30.95 5.68
N VAL A 77 0.87 -29.92 5.82
CA VAL A 77 2.19 -29.82 5.22
C VAL A 77 3.24 -30.16 6.28
N THR A 78 3.48 -31.46 6.48
CA THR A 78 4.40 -31.99 7.50
C THR A 78 5.86 -32.01 7.03
N ALA A 79 6.81 -32.28 7.93
CA ALA A 79 8.22 -32.51 7.58
C ALA A 79 8.39 -33.51 6.42
N ASP A 80 7.66 -34.63 6.41
CA ASP A 80 7.74 -35.62 5.31
C ASP A 80 7.28 -35.07 3.95
N VAL A 81 6.28 -34.18 3.94
CA VAL A 81 5.81 -33.50 2.72
C VAL A 81 6.87 -32.52 2.24
N MET A 82 7.39 -31.70 3.16
CA MET A 82 8.52 -30.82 2.88
C MET A 82 9.72 -31.62 2.38
N ASP A 83 9.88 -32.86 2.86
CA ASP A 83 10.96 -33.75 2.50
C ASP A 83 10.97 -34.19 1.04
N ALA A 84 9.78 -34.51 0.52
CA ALA A 84 9.53 -34.86 -0.87
C ALA A 84 9.49 -33.65 -1.83
N ALA A 85 9.32 -32.43 -1.30
CA ALA A 85 9.15 -31.20 -2.06
C ALA A 85 10.47 -30.64 -2.61
N ALA A 86 11.03 -31.30 -3.62
CA ALA A 86 12.36 -30.97 -4.16
C ALA A 86 12.47 -29.57 -4.80
N SER A 87 11.38 -29.05 -5.37
CA SER A 87 11.34 -27.77 -6.12
C SER A 87 10.60 -26.65 -5.39
N LEU A 88 9.99 -26.95 -4.24
CA LEU A 88 9.07 -26.05 -3.55
C LEU A 88 9.81 -24.85 -2.97
N LYS A 89 9.34 -23.64 -3.28
CA LYS A 89 9.87 -22.36 -2.83
C LYS A 89 8.94 -21.68 -1.84
N ILE A 90 7.62 -21.82 -2.02
CA ILE A 90 6.60 -21.10 -1.26
C ILE A 90 5.44 -22.02 -0.86
N VAL A 91 4.99 -21.91 0.40
CA VAL A 91 3.70 -22.43 0.86
C VAL A 91 2.84 -21.25 1.30
N GLY A 92 1.75 -20.99 0.59
CA GLY A 92 0.79 -19.95 0.97
C GLY A 92 -0.48 -20.54 1.56
N ARG A 93 -0.83 -20.06 2.75
CA ARG A 93 -2.02 -20.46 3.49
C ARG A 93 -3.12 -19.42 3.27
N ALA A 94 -4.21 -19.82 2.61
CA ALA A 94 -5.44 -19.02 2.47
C ALA A 94 -6.22 -18.95 3.80
N GLY A 95 -5.65 -18.22 4.76
CA GLY A 95 -6.22 -17.85 6.05
C GLY A 95 -5.14 -17.37 7.02
N THR A 96 -5.53 -16.98 8.24
CA THR A 96 -4.59 -16.38 9.22
C THR A 96 -3.66 -17.38 9.96
N GLY A 97 -4.18 -18.48 10.54
CA GLY A 97 -3.36 -19.53 11.17
C GLY A 97 -2.47 -20.32 10.19
N VAL A 98 -1.42 -20.95 10.70
CA VAL A 98 -0.53 -21.82 9.89
C VAL A 98 -0.26 -23.15 10.61
N ASP A 99 -1.16 -23.54 11.52
CA ASP A 99 -1.00 -24.67 12.43
C ASP A 99 -0.90 -26.03 11.70
N ASN A 100 -1.34 -26.07 10.45
CA ASN A 100 -1.24 -27.22 9.55
C ASN A 100 0.06 -27.27 8.74
N ILE A 101 1.02 -26.37 8.98
CA ILE A 101 2.29 -26.27 8.27
C ILE A 101 3.45 -26.42 9.28
N ASP A 102 4.38 -27.33 9.01
CA ASP A 102 5.60 -27.48 9.79
C ASP A 102 6.60 -26.36 9.46
N ILE A 103 6.50 -25.26 10.22
CA ILE A 103 7.34 -24.07 10.02
C ILE A 103 8.84 -24.39 10.18
N PRO A 104 9.29 -25.10 11.24
CA PRO A 104 10.70 -25.48 11.35
C PRO A 104 11.24 -26.26 10.14
N ALA A 105 10.47 -27.23 9.64
CA ALA A 105 10.87 -28.00 8.44
C ALA A 105 10.93 -27.10 7.19
N ALA A 106 9.95 -26.20 7.01
CA ALA A 106 9.95 -25.22 5.92
C ALA A 106 11.19 -24.32 5.97
N THR A 107 11.47 -23.74 7.14
CA THR A 107 12.61 -22.85 7.38
C THR A 107 13.93 -23.55 7.11
N LYS A 108 14.09 -24.79 7.59
CA LYS A 108 15.31 -25.59 7.35
C LYS A 108 15.60 -25.77 5.86
N ARG A 109 14.55 -25.94 5.05
CA ARG A 109 14.64 -26.09 3.60
C ARG A 109 14.64 -24.78 2.83
N GLY A 110 14.54 -23.65 3.53
CA GLY A 110 14.50 -22.33 2.91
C GLY A 110 13.20 -22.04 2.16
N VAL A 111 12.11 -22.74 2.48
CA VAL A 111 10.76 -22.55 1.90
C VAL A 111 10.05 -21.42 2.64
N LEU A 112 9.56 -20.43 1.91
CA LEU A 112 8.78 -19.33 2.47
C LEU A 112 7.38 -19.82 2.85
N VAL A 113 6.95 -19.53 4.07
CA VAL A 113 5.57 -19.78 4.50
C VAL A 113 4.85 -18.44 4.61
N MET A 114 3.72 -18.33 3.92
CA MET A 114 2.94 -17.09 3.82
C MET A 114 1.50 -17.32 4.29
N ASN A 115 0.88 -16.32 4.89
CA ASN A 115 -0.52 -16.34 5.31
C ASN A 115 -1.25 -15.05 4.91
N THR A 116 -2.56 -15.00 5.11
CA THR A 116 -3.40 -13.83 4.78
C THR A 116 -3.89 -13.13 6.03
N PRO A 117 -3.03 -12.34 6.72
CA PRO A 117 -3.37 -11.76 8.00
C PRO A 117 -4.48 -10.71 7.83
N GLY A 118 -5.58 -10.90 8.55
CA GLY A 118 -6.65 -9.91 8.65
C GLY A 118 -7.81 -10.10 7.67
N ALA A 119 -7.62 -10.85 6.58
CA ALA A 119 -8.65 -11.10 5.56
C ALA A 119 -9.93 -11.75 6.10
N ASN A 120 -9.84 -12.49 7.21
CA ASN A 120 -10.99 -13.14 7.87
C ASN A 120 -11.43 -12.46 9.17
N THR A 121 -10.93 -11.25 9.49
CA THR A 121 -11.20 -10.60 10.78
C THR A 121 -12.69 -10.40 11.03
N MET A 122 -13.41 -9.87 10.03
CA MET A 122 -14.83 -9.56 10.14
C MET A 122 -15.67 -10.82 10.33
N ALA A 123 -15.50 -11.82 9.46
CA ALA A 123 -16.21 -13.10 9.55
C ALA A 123 -16.02 -13.79 10.91
N ALA A 124 -14.78 -13.82 11.43
CA ALA A 124 -14.49 -14.45 12.72
C ALA A 124 -15.07 -13.65 13.90
N ALA A 125 -15.04 -12.32 13.83
CA ALA A 125 -15.63 -11.47 14.85
C ALA A 125 -17.17 -11.59 14.85
N GLU A 126 -17.80 -11.65 13.67
CA GLU A 126 -19.25 -11.81 13.51
C GLU A 126 -19.71 -13.15 14.07
N LEU A 127 -18.98 -14.23 13.76
CA LEU A 127 -19.26 -15.54 14.34
C LEU A 127 -19.10 -15.52 15.86
N THR A 128 -18.04 -14.90 16.39
CA THR A 128 -17.83 -14.79 17.84
C THR A 128 -18.99 -14.07 18.53
N MET A 129 -19.43 -12.92 17.99
CA MET A 129 -20.60 -12.22 18.54
C MET A 129 -21.88 -13.05 18.43
N THR A 130 -22.05 -13.76 17.31
CA THR A 130 -23.17 -14.68 17.12
C THR A 130 -23.17 -15.77 18.20
N MET A 131 -22.00 -16.35 18.50
CA MET A 131 -21.83 -17.35 19.56
C MET A 131 -22.12 -16.81 20.95
N ILE A 132 -21.65 -15.60 21.27
CA ILE A 132 -21.95 -14.91 22.54
C ILE A 132 -23.47 -14.73 22.70
N MET A 133 -24.15 -14.21 21.67
CA MET A 133 -25.60 -14.00 21.70
C MET A 133 -26.38 -15.32 21.76
N ALA A 134 -25.96 -16.32 20.99
CA ALA A 134 -26.58 -17.64 20.96
C ALA A 134 -26.50 -18.33 22.33
N LEU A 135 -25.36 -18.24 23.02
CA LEU A 135 -25.19 -18.73 24.39
C LEU A 135 -26.04 -17.96 25.40
N ALA A 136 -26.13 -16.64 25.26
CA ALA A 136 -26.93 -15.83 26.16
C ALA A 136 -28.42 -16.18 26.08
N ARG A 137 -28.89 -16.68 24.92
CA ARG A 137 -30.32 -16.87 24.62
C ARG A 137 -30.74 -18.32 24.33
N ASN A 138 -29.82 -19.28 24.38
CA ASN A 138 -30.05 -20.71 24.09
C ASN A 138 -30.68 -20.95 22.70
N ILE A 139 -30.27 -20.17 21.69
CA ILE A 139 -30.97 -20.15 20.40
C ILE A 139 -30.95 -21.52 19.70
N PRO A 140 -29.82 -22.21 19.53
CA PRO A 140 -29.81 -23.50 18.83
C PRO A 140 -30.69 -24.55 19.51
N GLN A 141 -30.66 -24.62 20.84
CA GLN A 141 -31.47 -25.55 21.64
C GLN A 141 -32.97 -25.24 21.51
N ALA A 142 -33.34 -23.95 21.52
CA ALA A 142 -34.73 -23.54 21.34
C ALA A 142 -35.25 -23.85 19.92
N VAL A 143 -34.41 -23.63 18.90
CA VAL A 143 -34.73 -23.99 17.50
C VAL A 143 -34.92 -25.51 17.37
N GLU A 144 -34.08 -26.31 18.01
CA GLU A 144 -34.21 -27.78 17.97
C GLU A 144 -35.50 -28.27 18.66
N SER A 145 -35.86 -27.68 19.79
CA SER A 145 -37.16 -27.94 20.45
C SER A 145 -38.34 -27.68 19.51
N MET A 146 -38.34 -26.54 18.82
CA MET A 146 -39.39 -26.18 17.85
C MET A 146 -39.44 -27.14 16.65
N LYS A 147 -38.28 -27.51 16.08
CA LYS A 147 -38.19 -28.48 14.97
C LYS A 147 -38.70 -29.86 15.36
N ALA A 148 -38.52 -30.25 16.62
CA ALA A 148 -39.05 -31.47 17.19
C ALA A 148 -40.54 -31.37 17.60
N GLY A 149 -41.23 -30.27 17.27
CA GLY A 149 -42.65 -30.06 17.54
C GLY A 149 -42.99 -29.73 18.99
N ARG A 150 -42.00 -29.33 19.81
CA ARG A 150 -42.20 -28.95 21.22
C ARG A 150 -42.26 -27.43 21.39
N TRP A 151 -42.92 -26.97 22.45
CA TRP A 151 -43.04 -25.55 22.82
C TRP A 151 -42.47 -25.30 24.23
N ASP A 152 -41.16 -25.48 24.38
CA ASP A 152 -40.49 -25.53 25.68
C ASP A 152 -40.07 -24.15 26.22
N ARG A 153 -40.92 -23.12 26.08
CA ARG A 153 -40.60 -21.71 26.44
C ARG A 153 -39.99 -21.54 27.83
N LYS A 154 -40.42 -22.34 28.82
CA LYS A 154 -39.95 -22.24 30.21
C LYS A 154 -38.51 -22.76 30.40
N LEU A 155 -38.01 -23.63 29.52
CA LEU A 155 -36.66 -24.19 29.62
C LEU A 155 -35.58 -23.18 29.16
N PHE A 156 -35.92 -22.23 28.30
CA PHE A 156 -34.95 -21.36 27.63
C PHE A 156 -34.91 -19.93 28.21
N MET A 157 -34.88 -19.82 29.54
CA MET A 157 -34.64 -18.53 30.19
C MET A 157 -33.21 -18.04 29.88
N GLY A 158 -33.10 -16.94 29.14
CA GLY A 158 -31.82 -16.37 28.72
C GLY A 158 -31.27 -15.32 29.68
N SER A 159 -30.15 -14.70 29.29
CA SER A 159 -29.52 -13.56 29.97
C SER A 159 -29.32 -12.40 28.99
N GLU A 160 -29.42 -11.18 29.51
CA GLU A 160 -29.04 -9.97 28.76
C GLU A 160 -27.52 -9.80 28.76
N LEU A 161 -26.96 -9.25 27.67
CA LEU A 161 -25.55 -8.90 27.59
C LEU A 161 -25.25 -7.58 28.31
N ALA A 162 -26.17 -6.62 28.27
CA ALA A 162 -25.99 -5.32 28.90
C ALA A 162 -25.70 -5.47 30.41
N GLY A 163 -24.68 -4.75 30.89
CA GLY A 163 -24.24 -4.82 32.29
C GLY A 163 -23.39 -6.04 32.65
N LYS A 164 -23.20 -7.01 31.74
CA LYS A 164 -22.27 -8.13 31.94
C LYS A 164 -20.83 -7.73 31.61
N THR A 165 -19.88 -8.47 32.17
CA THR A 165 -18.45 -8.33 31.86
C THR A 165 -18.02 -9.41 30.88
N VAL A 166 -17.38 -9.00 29.78
CA VAL A 166 -16.67 -9.92 28.88
C VAL A 166 -15.16 -9.76 29.05
N GLY A 167 -14.49 -10.89 29.24
CA GLY A 167 -13.05 -11.03 29.25
C GLY A 167 -12.53 -11.49 27.92
N LEU A 168 -11.64 -10.71 27.31
CA LEU A 168 -11.00 -11.03 26.04
C LEU A 168 -9.57 -11.48 26.29
N VAL A 169 -9.23 -12.69 25.85
CA VAL A 169 -7.86 -13.21 25.94
C VAL A 169 -7.27 -13.19 24.54
N GLY A 170 -6.32 -12.29 24.31
CA GLY A 170 -5.80 -11.93 22.99
C GLY A 170 -6.47 -10.66 22.43
N LEU A 171 -5.70 -9.59 22.26
CA LEU A 171 -6.16 -8.27 21.81
C LEU A 171 -5.66 -7.94 20.39
N GLY A 172 -5.56 -8.99 19.56
CA GLY A 172 -5.31 -8.87 18.13
C GLY A 172 -6.44 -8.17 17.36
N ARG A 173 -6.44 -8.30 16.02
CA ARG A 173 -7.47 -7.67 15.17
C ARG A 173 -8.88 -8.14 15.54
N ILE A 174 -9.10 -9.45 15.66
CA ILE A 174 -10.42 -10.04 15.98
C ILE A 174 -10.85 -9.64 17.39
N GLY A 175 -10.00 -9.83 18.40
CA GLY A 175 -10.32 -9.50 19.79
C GLY A 175 -10.73 -8.04 19.98
N ARG A 176 -10.04 -7.09 19.32
CA ARG A 176 -10.41 -5.68 19.38
C ARG A 176 -11.76 -5.39 18.72
N THR A 177 -12.04 -5.97 17.55
CA THR A 177 -13.35 -5.83 16.89
C THR A 177 -14.48 -6.39 17.76
N VAL A 178 -14.29 -7.58 18.34
CA VAL A 178 -15.26 -8.18 19.27
C VAL A 178 -15.46 -7.27 20.49
N GLY A 179 -14.38 -6.75 21.08
CA GLY A 179 -14.46 -5.83 22.21
C GLY A 179 -15.25 -4.56 21.91
N GLN A 180 -15.02 -3.95 20.74
CA GLN A 180 -15.79 -2.79 20.29
C GLN A 180 -17.29 -3.11 20.21
N TRP A 181 -17.65 -4.27 19.67
CA TRP A 181 -19.05 -4.67 19.53
C TRP A 181 -19.68 -5.03 20.86
N CYS A 182 -19.00 -5.78 21.74
CA CYS A 182 -19.47 -6.05 23.10
C CYS A 182 -19.79 -4.75 23.87
N ARG A 183 -18.99 -3.68 23.70
CA ARG A 183 -19.29 -2.36 24.28
C ARG A 183 -20.57 -1.76 23.71
N ALA A 184 -20.79 -1.88 22.40
CA ALA A 184 -22.03 -1.42 21.77
C ALA A 184 -23.27 -2.17 22.30
N PHE A 185 -23.11 -3.41 22.75
CA PHE A 185 -24.14 -4.18 23.47
C PHE A 185 -24.25 -3.85 24.97
N GLY A 186 -23.53 -2.84 25.46
CA GLY A 186 -23.57 -2.40 26.86
C GLY A 186 -22.78 -3.29 27.83
N MET A 187 -21.85 -4.12 27.34
CA MET A 187 -20.97 -4.93 28.20
C MET A 187 -19.79 -4.11 28.72
N THR A 188 -19.30 -4.46 29.91
CA THR A 188 -17.97 -4.05 30.38
C THR A 188 -16.93 -4.95 29.71
N VAL A 189 -15.91 -4.38 29.08
CA VAL A 189 -14.87 -5.14 28.36
C VAL A 189 -13.53 -5.02 29.05
N ILE A 190 -13.01 -6.16 29.51
CA ILE A 190 -11.66 -6.31 30.07
C ILE A 190 -10.84 -7.23 29.16
N GLY A 191 -9.53 -7.02 29.07
CA GLY A 191 -8.69 -7.76 28.15
C GLY A 191 -7.27 -8.02 28.63
N PHE A 192 -6.68 -9.12 28.17
CA PHE A 192 -5.28 -9.45 28.41
C PHE A 192 -4.58 -9.83 27.10
N ASP A 193 -3.41 -9.23 26.88
CA ASP A 193 -2.49 -9.58 25.80
C ASP A 193 -1.05 -9.23 26.24
N PRO A 194 -0.09 -10.17 26.18
CA PRO A 194 1.26 -9.96 26.67
C PRO A 194 2.10 -9.00 25.82
N VAL A 195 1.71 -8.76 24.55
CA VAL A 195 2.48 -7.93 23.62
C VAL A 195 1.85 -6.55 23.40
N MET A 196 0.58 -6.37 23.75
CA MET A 196 -0.10 -5.08 23.60
C MET A 196 0.13 -4.18 24.82
N SER A 197 0.62 -2.96 24.57
CA SER A 197 0.72 -1.90 25.60
C SER A 197 -0.66 -1.54 26.17
N LYS A 198 -0.70 -1.13 27.44
CA LYS A 198 -1.95 -0.71 28.11
C LYS A 198 -2.63 0.44 27.38
N GLU A 199 -1.86 1.40 26.90
CA GLU A 199 -2.34 2.59 26.19
C GLU A 199 -3.06 2.22 24.89
N ALA A 200 -2.53 1.24 24.14
CA ALA A 200 -3.15 0.75 22.91
C ALA A 200 -4.47 -0.01 23.17
N ALA A 201 -4.55 -0.76 24.27
CA ALA A 201 -5.79 -1.43 24.67
C ALA A 201 -6.86 -0.42 25.11
N GLU A 202 -6.47 0.59 25.89
CA GLU A 202 -7.35 1.67 26.33
C GLU A 202 -7.84 2.54 25.18
N ALA A 203 -7.02 2.78 24.16
CA ALA A 203 -7.44 3.47 22.93
C ALA A 203 -8.53 2.68 22.16
N ALA A 204 -8.51 1.35 22.23
CA ALA A 204 -9.60 0.49 21.74
C ALA A 204 -10.79 0.42 22.73
N GLY A 205 -10.67 1.08 23.87
CA GLY A 205 -11.58 1.09 25.02
C GLY A 205 -11.77 -0.28 25.66
N ILE A 206 -10.70 -1.06 25.71
CA ILE A 206 -10.60 -2.32 26.44
C ILE A 206 -9.73 -2.07 27.66
N ALA A 207 -10.25 -2.37 28.87
CA ALA A 207 -9.45 -2.23 30.07
C ALA A 207 -8.42 -3.37 30.17
N SER A 208 -7.14 -3.05 30.03
CA SER A 208 -6.05 -4.02 30.14
C SER A 208 -5.89 -4.49 31.59
N VAL A 209 -5.98 -5.80 31.82
CA VAL A 209 -5.90 -6.43 33.15
C VAL A 209 -5.05 -7.71 33.09
N PRO A 210 -4.43 -8.16 34.19
CA PRO A 210 -3.75 -9.45 34.22
C PRO A 210 -4.74 -10.61 34.00
N LEU A 211 -4.23 -11.75 33.54
CA LEU A 211 -5.05 -12.92 33.19
C LEU A 211 -5.91 -13.44 34.36
N SER A 212 -5.40 -13.39 35.60
CA SER A 212 -6.18 -13.75 36.81
C SER A 212 -7.45 -12.92 36.96
N ALA A 213 -7.37 -11.61 36.67
CA ALA A 213 -8.52 -10.73 36.74
C ALA A 213 -9.53 -11.00 35.62
N ILE A 214 -9.12 -11.56 34.48
CA ILE A 214 -10.03 -12.04 33.44
C ILE A 214 -10.89 -13.17 34.01
N TRP A 215 -10.27 -14.16 34.66
CA TRP A 215 -10.97 -15.30 35.24
C TRP A 215 -11.97 -14.85 36.32
N GLU A 216 -11.51 -14.10 37.30
CA GLU A 216 -12.31 -13.72 38.47
C GLU A 216 -13.52 -12.83 38.14
N ARG A 217 -13.44 -12.00 37.08
CA ARG A 217 -14.41 -10.91 36.84
C ARG A 217 -15.36 -11.17 35.68
N SER A 218 -15.05 -12.09 34.79
CA SER A 218 -15.79 -12.24 33.53
C SER A 218 -17.04 -13.10 33.68
N ASP A 219 -18.16 -12.63 33.12
CA ASP A 219 -19.37 -13.44 32.94
C ASP A 219 -19.28 -14.23 31.63
N PHE A 220 -18.61 -13.67 30.63
CA PHE A 220 -18.24 -14.31 29.35
C PHE A 220 -16.74 -14.21 29.14
N ILE A 221 -16.10 -15.28 28.69
CA ILE A 221 -14.69 -15.27 28.28
C ILE A 221 -14.63 -15.65 26.80
N SER A 222 -14.00 -14.81 25.99
CA SER A 222 -13.78 -15.08 24.56
C SER A 222 -12.28 -15.13 24.25
N LEU A 223 -11.88 -16.21 23.58
CA LEU A 223 -10.49 -16.51 23.26
C LEU A 223 -10.16 -16.07 21.83
N HIS A 224 -9.04 -15.37 21.68
CA HIS A 224 -8.56 -14.76 20.42
C HIS A 224 -7.04 -14.87 20.23
N THR A 225 -6.41 -15.85 20.88
CA THR A 225 -4.97 -16.09 20.79
C THR A 225 -4.61 -17.13 19.71
N PRO A 226 -3.37 -17.11 19.17
CA PRO A 226 -2.83 -18.27 18.47
C PRO A 226 -2.67 -19.47 19.43
N LEU A 227 -2.42 -20.66 18.88
CA LEU A 227 -2.06 -21.85 19.65
C LEU A 227 -0.53 -21.94 19.74
N THR A 228 0.02 -21.81 20.95
CA THR A 228 1.44 -21.94 21.25
C THR A 228 1.64 -22.89 22.43
N SER A 229 2.89 -23.09 22.87
CA SER A 229 3.17 -23.78 24.13
C SER A 229 2.52 -23.10 25.33
N GLU A 230 2.46 -21.77 25.33
CA GLU A 230 1.97 -20.94 26.43
C GLU A 230 0.44 -20.81 26.46
N THR A 231 -0.22 -20.92 25.30
CA THR A 231 -1.70 -20.81 25.19
C THR A 231 -2.40 -22.17 25.09
N ARG A 232 -1.64 -23.27 25.02
CA ARG A 232 -2.19 -24.63 25.07
C ARG A 232 -2.80 -24.88 26.44
N ASP A 233 -4.03 -25.39 26.45
CA ASP A 233 -4.80 -25.67 27.67
C ASP A 233 -4.86 -24.47 28.63
N LEU A 234 -4.89 -23.25 28.06
CA LEU A 234 -5.00 -21.99 28.81
C LEU A 234 -6.29 -21.93 29.61
N VAL A 235 -7.37 -22.52 29.10
CA VAL A 235 -8.59 -22.79 29.85
C VAL A 235 -8.59 -24.26 30.25
N ASN A 236 -8.33 -24.53 31.52
CA ASN A 236 -8.23 -25.86 32.12
C ASN A 236 -8.94 -25.90 33.48
N ALA A 237 -8.89 -27.04 34.18
CA ALA A 237 -9.53 -27.22 35.47
C ALA A 237 -9.10 -26.21 36.54
N GLU A 238 -7.87 -25.72 36.52
CA GLU A 238 -7.37 -24.73 37.49
C GLU A 238 -7.92 -23.34 37.19
N THR A 239 -7.85 -22.88 35.93
CA THR A 239 -8.36 -21.56 35.55
C THR A 239 -9.88 -21.50 35.65
N LEU A 240 -10.59 -22.58 35.29
CA LEU A 240 -12.04 -22.67 35.42
C LEU A 240 -12.50 -22.57 36.88
N LYS A 241 -11.71 -23.03 37.85
CA LYS A 241 -12.02 -22.86 39.29
C LYS A 241 -11.98 -21.39 39.71
N GLN A 242 -11.07 -20.61 39.13
CA GLN A 242 -10.92 -19.17 39.42
C GLN A 242 -12.04 -18.33 38.80
N CYS A 243 -12.72 -18.85 37.78
CA CYS A 243 -13.84 -18.17 37.15
C CYS A 243 -15.04 -17.97 38.09
N LYS A 244 -15.91 -17.01 37.76
CA LYS A 244 -17.24 -16.92 38.38
C LYS A 244 -18.04 -18.21 38.18
N ASP A 245 -18.91 -18.52 39.15
CA ASP A 245 -19.90 -19.58 38.96
C ASP A 245 -20.89 -19.18 37.86
N GLY A 246 -21.08 -20.07 36.89
CA GLY A 246 -21.91 -19.82 35.71
C GLY A 246 -21.23 -19.00 34.62
N VAL A 247 -19.89 -18.94 34.60
CA VAL A 247 -19.12 -18.36 33.48
C VAL A 247 -19.49 -19.04 32.16
N ARG A 248 -19.41 -18.30 31.05
CA ARG A 248 -19.60 -18.83 29.70
C ARG A 248 -18.32 -18.69 28.87
N ILE A 249 -17.92 -19.75 28.19
CA ILE A 249 -16.65 -19.81 27.43
C ILE A 249 -16.94 -19.80 25.93
N VAL A 250 -16.23 -18.96 25.17
CA VAL A 250 -16.32 -18.87 23.72
C VAL A 250 -14.93 -19.08 23.11
N ASN A 251 -14.82 -20.06 22.22
CA ASN A 251 -13.59 -20.31 21.46
C ASN A 251 -13.90 -20.41 19.96
N CYS A 252 -13.63 -19.32 19.26
CA CYS A 252 -13.61 -19.27 17.79
C CYS A 252 -12.19 -19.00 17.25
N ALA A 253 -11.16 -19.25 18.07
CA ALA A 253 -9.77 -18.98 17.74
C ALA A 253 -9.04 -20.24 17.26
N ARG A 254 -8.58 -21.09 18.18
CA ARG A 254 -7.87 -22.34 17.86
C ARG A 254 -8.26 -23.47 18.80
N GLY A 255 -8.30 -24.68 18.25
CA GLY A 255 -8.44 -25.91 19.03
C GLY A 255 -7.26 -26.11 19.98
N GLY A 256 -7.52 -26.69 21.16
CA GLY A 256 -6.49 -26.95 22.16
C GLY A 256 -6.07 -25.74 23.02
N ILE A 257 -6.68 -24.56 22.84
CA ILE A 257 -6.59 -23.48 23.85
C ILE A 257 -7.45 -23.83 25.07
N VAL A 258 -8.58 -24.51 24.83
CA VAL A 258 -9.44 -25.05 25.87
C VAL A 258 -9.19 -26.53 26.00
N ASN A 259 -8.94 -27.00 27.23
CA ASN A 259 -8.94 -28.41 27.54
C ASN A 259 -10.39 -28.93 27.53
N GLU A 260 -10.71 -29.74 26.52
CA GLU A 260 -12.08 -30.21 26.26
C GLU A 260 -12.64 -31.07 27.40
N ALA A 261 -11.81 -31.89 28.05
CA ALA A 261 -12.23 -32.75 29.16
C ALA A 261 -12.53 -31.94 30.43
N ASP A 262 -11.67 -30.97 30.74
CA ASP A 262 -11.88 -30.08 31.89
C ASP A 262 -13.10 -29.17 31.69
N LEU A 263 -13.34 -28.71 30.46
CA LEU A 263 -14.53 -27.94 30.12
C LEU A 263 -15.80 -28.77 30.31
N LEU A 264 -15.80 -30.04 29.86
CA LEU A 264 -16.93 -30.95 30.07
C LEU A 264 -17.23 -31.14 31.57
N ALA A 265 -16.20 -31.42 32.39
CA ALA A 265 -16.37 -31.54 33.83
C ALA A 265 -16.88 -30.25 34.49
N ALA A 266 -16.47 -29.08 34.00
CA ALA A 266 -16.96 -27.79 34.49
C ALA A 266 -18.42 -27.51 34.08
N LEU A 267 -18.85 -27.99 32.91
CA LEU A 267 -20.25 -27.93 32.47
C LEU A 267 -21.14 -28.85 33.31
N ASP A 268 -20.70 -30.10 33.52
CA ASP A 268 -21.43 -31.10 34.32
C ASP A 268 -21.61 -30.67 35.78
N SER A 269 -20.60 -30.01 36.35
CA SER A 269 -20.65 -29.46 37.72
C SER A 269 -21.41 -28.15 37.83
N GLY A 270 -21.79 -27.51 36.71
CA GLY A 270 -22.43 -26.20 36.67
C GLY A 270 -21.50 -25.02 36.93
N LYS A 271 -20.19 -25.25 37.09
CA LYS A 271 -19.18 -24.19 37.20
C LYS A 271 -19.19 -23.32 35.94
N CYS A 272 -19.26 -23.95 34.78
CA CYS A 272 -19.49 -23.31 33.48
C CYS A 272 -20.97 -23.45 33.11
N ALA A 273 -21.66 -22.34 32.85
CA ALA A 273 -23.09 -22.37 32.47
C ALA A 273 -23.31 -22.75 31.01
N GLY A 274 -22.28 -22.64 30.17
CA GLY A 274 -22.36 -23.00 28.75
C GLY A 274 -21.10 -22.62 27.98
N ALA A 275 -20.89 -23.28 26.84
CA ALA A 275 -19.73 -23.04 25.99
C ALA A 275 -20.09 -23.01 24.51
N ALA A 276 -19.43 -22.13 23.74
CA ALA A 276 -19.55 -22.08 22.29
C ALA A 276 -18.19 -22.33 21.65
N LEU A 277 -18.08 -23.40 20.86
CA LEU A 277 -16.83 -23.89 20.29
C LEU A 277 -16.97 -23.99 18.77
N ASP A 278 -16.22 -23.17 18.04
CA ASP A 278 -16.10 -23.32 16.59
C ASP A 278 -14.92 -24.24 16.20
N VAL A 279 -14.01 -24.51 17.14
CA VAL A 279 -12.73 -25.18 16.89
C VAL A 279 -12.47 -26.25 17.94
N PHE A 280 -11.81 -27.34 17.53
CA PHE A 280 -11.51 -28.51 18.38
C PHE A 280 -10.05 -28.91 18.25
N ARG A 281 -9.49 -29.60 19.26
CA ARG A 281 -8.08 -30.02 19.24
C ARG A 281 -7.74 -30.86 18.02
N SER A 282 -8.66 -31.75 17.65
CA SER A 282 -8.60 -32.52 16.41
C SER A 282 -9.87 -32.23 15.62
N GLU A 283 -9.71 -32.03 14.31
CA GLU A 283 -10.78 -31.68 13.39
C GLU A 283 -10.73 -32.64 12.18
N PRO A 284 -11.78 -33.46 11.97
CA PRO A 284 -13.02 -33.58 12.76
C PRO A 284 -12.81 -34.03 14.21
N PRO A 285 -13.71 -33.66 15.14
CA PRO A 285 -13.62 -34.08 16.54
C PRO A 285 -13.70 -35.61 16.66
N PRO A 286 -12.78 -36.22 17.43
CA PRO A 286 -12.76 -37.66 17.61
C PRO A 286 -13.89 -38.11 18.57
N PRO A 287 -14.19 -39.42 18.66
CA PRO A 287 -15.29 -39.93 19.48
C PRO A 287 -15.26 -39.50 20.95
N GLU A 288 -14.09 -39.27 21.54
CA GLU A 288 -13.95 -38.76 22.90
C GLU A 288 -14.54 -37.37 23.12
N SER A 289 -14.61 -36.53 22.08
CA SER A 289 -15.22 -35.20 22.15
C SER A 289 -16.75 -35.26 22.00
N ALA A 290 -17.34 -36.42 21.69
CA ALA A 290 -18.77 -36.56 21.41
C ALA A 290 -19.66 -36.14 22.59
N ALA A 291 -19.24 -36.43 23.83
CA ALA A 291 -19.98 -36.03 25.03
C ALA A 291 -20.05 -34.50 25.17
N LEU A 292 -18.93 -33.80 24.90
CA LEU A 292 -18.88 -32.34 24.92
C LEU A 292 -19.73 -31.74 23.79
N VAL A 293 -19.62 -32.26 22.57
CA VAL A 293 -20.40 -31.80 21.40
C VAL A 293 -21.91 -31.97 21.63
N ALA A 294 -22.32 -33.07 22.26
CA ALA A 294 -23.72 -33.37 22.54
C ALA A 294 -24.28 -32.73 23.82
N HIS A 295 -23.43 -32.06 24.62
CA HIS A 295 -23.84 -31.51 25.89
C HIS A 295 -24.91 -30.39 25.70
N PRO A 296 -26.03 -30.38 26.45
CA PRO A 296 -27.14 -29.45 26.21
C PRO A 296 -26.77 -27.95 26.28
N SER A 297 -25.78 -27.60 27.10
CA SER A 297 -25.28 -26.22 27.25
C SER A 297 -24.13 -25.86 26.30
N VAL A 298 -23.81 -26.73 25.33
CA VAL A 298 -22.75 -26.49 24.35
C VAL A 298 -23.35 -26.15 23.00
N ILE A 299 -22.78 -25.14 22.35
CA ILE A 299 -23.02 -24.81 20.94
C ILE A 299 -21.72 -25.11 20.21
N SER A 300 -21.77 -25.96 19.19
CA SER A 300 -20.60 -26.24 18.37
C SER A 300 -20.87 -26.03 16.90
N THR A 301 -19.85 -25.55 16.19
CA THR A 301 -19.87 -25.39 14.73
C THR A 301 -18.60 -25.97 14.13
N PRO A 302 -18.65 -26.46 12.87
CA PRO A 302 -17.52 -27.13 12.24
C PRO A 302 -16.54 -26.11 11.63
N HIS A 303 -15.87 -25.30 12.46
CA HIS A 303 -14.85 -24.33 12.05
C HIS A 303 -15.31 -23.35 10.96
N LEU A 304 -16.40 -22.65 11.25
CA LEU A 304 -17.06 -21.71 10.35
C LEU A 304 -16.47 -20.30 10.39
N GLY A 305 -15.49 -20.00 11.26
CA GLY A 305 -14.98 -18.64 11.49
C GLY A 305 -14.51 -17.88 10.25
N ALA A 306 -14.13 -18.56 9.17
CA ALA A 306 -13.80 -17.94 7.88
C ALA A 306 -14.74 -18.36 6.73
N SER A 307 -15.82 -19.08 7.02
CA SER A 307 -16.71 -19.70 6.04
C SER A 307 -17.82 -18.75 5.56
N THR A 308 -17.41 -17.57 5.07
CA THR A 308 -18.29 -16.58 4.42
C THR A 308 -17.81 -16.29 3.01
N LYS A 309 -18.71 -15.88 2.10
CA LYS A 309 -18.33 -15.61 0.70
C LYS A 309 -17.24 -14.53 0.63
N GLU A 310 -17.37 -13.51 1.47
CA GLU A 310 -16.49 -12.36 1.58
C GLU A 310 -15.10 -12.77 2.06
N ALA A 311 -15.02 -13.56 3.14
CA ALA A 311 -13.74 -14.02 3.68
C ALA A 311 -13.06 -15.00 2.72
N GLN A 312 -13.81 -15.90 2.09
CA GLN A 312 -13.28 -16.85 1.10
C GLN A 312 -12.68 -16.15 -0.11
N LEU A 313 -13.35 -15.12 -0.63
CA LEU A 313 -12.83 -14.31 -1.72
C LEU A 313 -11.58 -13.51 -1.29
N ALA A 314 -11.62 -12.88 -0.11
CA ALA A 314 -10.51 -12.07 0.40
C ALA A 314 -9.25 -12.91 0.62
N VAL A 315 -9.34 -14.03 1.35
CA VAL A 315 -8.16 -14.89 1.61
C VAL A 315 -7.61 -15.51 0.32
N ALA A 316 -8.47 -15.83 -0.65
CA ALA A 316 -8.04 -16.39 -1.93
C ALA A 316 -7.31 -15.35 -2.78
N ARG A 317 -7.85 -14.13 -2.84
CA ARG A 317 -7.20 -13.01 -3.54
C ARG A 317 -5.86 -12.67 -2.90
N ASP A 318 -5.82 -12.51 -1.59
CA ASP A 318 -4.63 -12.06 -0.88
C ASP A 318 -3.51 -13.10 -0.99
N VAL A 319 -3.79 -14.40 -0.80
CA VAL A 319 -2.76 -15.43 -0.91
C VAL A 319 -2.22 -15.54 -2.34
N ALA A 320 -3.08 -15.39 -3.35
CA ALA A 320 -2.66 -15.48 -4.74
C ALA A 320 -1.77 -14.30 -5.15
N ILE A 321 -2.12 -13.08 -4.74
CA ILE A 321 -1.29 -11.89 -4.96
C ILE A 321 0.05 -12.04 -4.25
N GLN A 322 0.03 -12.45 -2.98
CA GLN A 322 1.25 -12.63 -2.17
C GLN A 322 2.19 -13.67 -2.76
N ILE A 323 1.68 -14.84 -3.17
CA ILE A 323 2.49 -15.88 -3.79
C ILE A 323 3.04 -15.40 -5.13
N ALA A 324 2.21 -14.78 -5.97
CA ALA A 324 2.67 -14.25 -7.26
C ALA A 324 3.78 -13.20 -7.07
N ASP A 325 3.57 -12.24 -6.17
CA ASP A 325 4.57 -11.22 -5.86
C ASP A 325 5.87 -11.82 -5.30
N ALA A 326 5.79 -12.88 -4.49
CA ALA A 326 6.96 -13.57 -3.96
C ALA A 326 7.68 -14.42 -5.01
N LEU A 327 6.95 -15.07 -5.93
CA LEU A 327 7.51 -15.82 -7.07
C LEU A 327 8.20 -14.87 -8.06
N ASP A 328 7.59 -13.71 -8.32
CA ASP A 328 8.10 -12.65 -9.17
C ASP A 328 9.22 -11.83 -8.50
N GLY A 329 9.45 -12.05 -7.20
CA GLY A 329 10.44 -11.33 -6.40
C GLY A 329 10.15 -9.85 -6.17
N THR A 330 8.88 -9.42 -6.33
CA THR A 330 8.48 -8.01 -6.22
C THR A 330 8.16 -7.57 -4.80
N LYS A 331 7.41 -8.39 -4.04
CA LYS A 331 6.99 -8.10 -2.65
C LYS A 331 6.87 -9.36 -1.81
N PHE A 332 7.13 -9.22 -0.52
CA PHE A 332 7.08 -10.30 0.47
C PHE A 332 6.17 -9.90 1.63
N VAL A 333 4.86 -10.11 1.49
CA VAL A 333 3.84 -9.73 2.47
C VAL A 333 3.25 -10.98 3.10
N GLY A 334 3.00 -10.97 4.42
CA GLY A 334 2.39 -12.11 5.12
C GLY A 334 3.34 -13.29 5.33
N VAL A 335 4.66 -13.08 5.20
CA VAL A 335 5.67 -14.10 5.47
C VAL A 335 5.73 -14.39 6.98
N VAL A 336 5.55 -15.66 7.35
CA VAL A 336 5.49 -16.09 8.74
C VAL A 336 6.86 -16.47 9.30
N ASN A 337 7.70 -17.11 8.47
CA ASN A 337 9.00 -17.63 8.90
C ASN A 337 10.20 -16.73 8.56
N ALA A 338 9.92 -15.52 8.08
CA ALA A 338 10.87 -14.42 7.87
C ALA A 338 10.09 -13.08 7.86
N SER A 339 9.45 -12.74 8.98
CA SER A 339 8.51 -11.61 9.10
C SER A 339 9.09 -10.26 8.72
N ASN A 340 10.41 -10.07 8.89
CA ASN A 340 11.05 -8.80 8.61
C ASN A 340 11.38 -8.62 7.11
N LEU A 341 11.13 -9.63 6.28
CA LEU A 341 11.41 -9.59 4.84
C LEU A 341 10.59 -8.53 4.09
N GLU A 342 9.44 -8.11 4.64
CA GLU A 342 8.65 -7.00 4.11
C GLU A 342 9.49 -5.70 4.03
N TYR A 343 10.31 -5.42 5.06
CA TYR A 343 11.19 -4.25 5.07
C TYR A 343 12.34 -4.37 4.06
N ALA A 344 12.67 -5.58 3.60
CA ALA A 344 13.67 -5.76 2.54
C ALA A 344 13.19 -5.19 1.18
N SER A 345 11.89 -4.97 1.02
CA SER A 345 11.28 -4.38 -0.18
C SER A 345 11.19 -2.85 -0.14
N ARG A 346 11.64 -2.19 0.94
CA ARG A 346 11.66 -0.72 1.04
C ARG A 346 12.71 -0.11 0.09
N PRO A 347 12.30 0.76 -0.86
CA PRO A 347 13.24 1.35 -1.82
C PRO A 347 14.37 2.15 -1.17
N ASP A 348 14.09 2.82 -0.04
CA ASP A 348 15.05 3.67 0.65
C ASP A 348 16.10 2.89 1.47
N LEU A 349 15.89 1.59 1.66
CA LEU A 349 16.80 0.67 2.34
C LEU A 349 17.60 -0.21 1.38
N ALA A 350 17.19 -0.32 0.11
CA ALA A 350 17.77 -1.26 -0.86
C ALA A 350 19.31 -1.14 -0.99
N ALA A 351 19.84 0.09 -1.02
CA ALA A 351 21.27 0.33 -1.11
C ALA A 351 22.02 -0.10 0.17
N TYR A 352 21.42 0.09 1.35
CA TYR A 352 22.00 -0.34 2.63
C TYR A 352 21.97 -1.85 2.79
N LEU A 353 20.91 -2.52 2.31
CA LEU A 353 20.83 -3.98 2.30
C LEU A 353 21.87 -4.61 1.37
N SER A 354 22.05 -4.05 0.16
CA SER A 354 23.13 -4.46 -0.74
C SER A 354 24.49 -4.30 -0.08
N LEU A 355 24.71 -3.14 0.54
CA LEU A 355 25.96 -2.81 1.20
C LEU A 355 26.25 -3.76 2.35
N ALA A 356 25.28 -4.02 3.23
CA ALA A 356 25.43 -4.92 4.36
C ALA A 356 25.81 -6.35 3.91
N GLU A 357 25.13 -6.87 2.88
CA GLU A 357 25.43 -8.18 2.31
C GLU A 357 26.84 -8.24 1.70
N ARG A 358 27.26 -7.19 0.98
CA ARG A 358 28.63 -7.06 0.44
C ARG A 358 29.68 -6.99 1.55
N LEU A 359 29.42 -6.25 2.62
CA LEU A 359 30.32 -6.15 3.77
C LEU A 359 30.46 -7.50 4.49
N GLY A 360 29.37 -8.25 4.65
CA GLY A 360 29.38 -9.61 5.21
C GLY A 360 30.18 -10.59 4.36
N SER A 361 29.96 -10.60 3.04
CA SER A 361 30.70 -11.43 2.09
C SER A 361 32.19 -11.09 2.06
N LEU A 362 32.52 -9.80 2.05
CA LEU A 362 33.90 -9.31 2.14
C LEU A 362 34.57 -9.81 3.43
N GLN A 363 33.89 -9.70 4.57
CA GLN A 363 34.41 -10.15 5.87
C GLN A 363 34.72 -11.65 5.91
N ALA A 364 33.81 -12.49 5.42
CA ALA A 364 34.03 -13.95 5.36
C ALA A 364 35.30 -14.31 4.58
N GLN A 365 35.56 -13.62 3.47
CA GLN A 365 36.71 -13.88 2.61
C GLN A 365 38.02 -13.29 3.14
N LEU A 366 37.96 -12.20 3.93
CA LEU A 366 39.15 -11.58 4.53
C LEU A 366 39.71 -12.39 5.70
N VAL A 367 38.86 -13.03 6.50
CA VAL A 367 39.28 -13.87 7.64
C VAL A 367 39.77 -15.25 7.20
N GLY A 368 39.40 -15.70 5.99
CA GLY A 368 39.97 -16.88 5.32
C GLY A 368 39.41 -18.22 5.79
N THR A 369 39.12 -18.41 7.08
CA THR A 369 38.44 -19.61 7.59
C THR A 369 37.25 -19.25 8.48
N ALA A 370 36.04 -19.59 8.06
CA ALA A 370 34.82 -19.29 8.82
C ALA A 370 34.80 -19.95 10.22
N ALA A 371 35.52 -21.08 10.39
CA ALA A 371 35.64 -21.79 11.66
C ALA A 371 36.41 -21.00 12.75
N SER A 372 37.17 -19.97 12.37
CA SER A 372 37.91 -19.10 13.31
C SER A 372 37.05 -17.95 13.87
N VAL A 373 35.80 -17.81 13.41
CA VAL A 373 34.90 -16.71 13.80
C VAL A 373 33.98 -17.16 14.93
N ARG A 374 33.98 -16.43 16.05
CA ARG A 374 33.14 -16.71 17.24
C ARG A 374 31.91 -15.80 17.32
N GLY A 375 31.99 -14.62 16.72
CA GLY A 375 30.93 -13.62 16.77
C GLY A 375 30.92 -12.75 15.51
N LEU A 376 29.72 -12.32 15.13
CA LEU A 376 29.47 -11.32 14.08
C LEU A 376 28.59 -10.22 14.67
N THR A 377 29.13 -9.00 14.75
CA THR A 377 28.41 -7.82 15.23
C THR A 377 28.14 -6.86 14.09
N VAL A 378 26.87 -6.50 13.88
CA VAL A 378 26.46 -5.46 12.93
C VAL A 378 26.19 -4.16 13.70
N ARG A 379 27.03 -3.14 13.48
CA ARG A 379 26.86 -1.82 14.11
C ARG A 379 26.25 -0.83 13.12
N LEU A 380 25.17 -0.19 13.55
CA LEU A 380 24.38 0.75 12.74
C LEU A 380 24.39 2.12 13.42
N HIS A 381 24.93 3.14 12.75
CA HIS A 381 24.91 4.52 13.22
C HIS A 381 23.97 5.37 12.36
N GLY A 382 23.19 6.23 12.99
CA GLY A 382 22.32 7.20 12.31
C GLY A 382 20.83 6.99 12.59
N SER A 383 20.05 8.06 12.40
CA SER A 383 18.62 8.07 12.68
C SER A 383 17.80 7.14 11.78
N ARG A 384 18.35 6.73 10.63
CA ARG A 384 17.69 5.81 9.68
C ARG A 384 17.51 4.39 10.23
N PHE A 385 18.30 3.98 11.21
CA PHE A 385 18.31 2.60 11.74
C PHE A 385 17.60 2.45 13.09
N GLN A 386 16.87 3.48 13.55
CA GLN A 386 16.21 3.47 14.86
C GLN A 386 15.06 2.47 14.98
N ASP A 387 14.46 2.09 13.86
CA ASP A 387 13.43 1.06 13.81
C ASP A 387 14.09 -0.33 13.99
N PRO A 388 13.74 -1.08 15.06
CA PRO A 388 14.32 -2.42 15.29
C PRO A 388 14.14 -3.37 14.11
N SER A 389 13.03 -3.29 13.39
CA SER A 389 12.79 -4.15 12.22
C SER A 389 13.70 -3.81 11.05
N VAL A 390 14.11 -2.54 10.90
CA VAL A 390 15.10 -2.13 9.90
C VAL A 390 16.48 -2.67 10.29
N ALA A 391 16.84 -2.58 11.56
CA ALA A 391 18.12 -3.06 12.07
C ALA A 391 18.27 -4.59 11.87
N ASP A 392 17.23 -5.36 12.19
CA ASP A 392 17.21 -6.82 12.01
C ASP A 392 17.42 -7.24 10.55
N VAL A 393 16.85 -6.51 9.59
CA VAL A 393 16.93 -6.91 8.17
C VAL A 393 18.30 -6.58 7.58
N ILE A 394 18.90 -5.47 8.02
CA ILE A 394 20.29 -5.13 7.68
C ILE A 394 21.24 -6.17 8.30
N GLN A 395 20.98 -6.61 9.53
CA GLN A 395 21.72 -7.71 10.16
C GLN A 395 21.58 -9.01 9.35
N SER A 396 20.36 -9.43 9.02
CA SER A 396 20.12 -10.64 8.22
C SER A 396 20.83 -10.57 6.86
N ALA A 397 20.84 -9.40 6.21
CA ALA A 397 21.57 -9.20 4.96
C ALA A 397 23.09 -9.40 5.13
N ALA A 398 23.69 -8.82 6.18
CA ALA A 398 25.11 -8.99 6.48
C ALA A 398 25.47 -10.45 6.81
N VAL A 399 24.68 -11.11 7.66
CA VAL A 399 24.91 -12.52 8.03
C VAL A 399 24.74 -13.43 6.83
N ARG A 400 23.73 -13.18 5.98
CA ARG A 400 23.55 -13.93 4.74
C ARG A 400 24.78 -13.82 3.84
N GLY A 401 25.29 -12.60 3.63
CA GLY A 401 26.49 -12.36 2.83
C GLY A 401 27.70 -13.12 3.39
N PHE A 402 27.87 -13.12 4.72
CA PHE A 402 28.92 -13.88 5.39
C PHE A 402 28.76 -15.39 5.20
N LEU A 403 27.58 -15.94 5.50
CA LEU A 403 27.31 -17.37 5.43
C LEU A 403 27.39 -17.91 4.00
N GLN A 404 26.90 -17.17 3.00
CA GLN A 404 26.96 -17.60 1.60
C GLN A 404 28.40 -17.73 1.09
N ALA A 405 29.30 -16.85 1.54
CA ALA A 405 30.72 -16.92 1.22
C ALA A 405 31.43 -18.02 2.05
N ALA A 406 31.00 -18.26 3.29
CA ALA A 406 31.55 -19.29 4.17
C ALA A 406 31.11 -20.72 3.81
N LEU A 407 29.89 -20.88 3.29
CA LEU A 407 29.24 -22.15 2.95
C LEU A 407 28.78 -22.14 1.48
N PRO A 408 29.69 -22.23 0.51
CA PRO A 408 29.35 -22.11 -0.91
C PRO A 408 28.46 -23.26 -1.43
N ASP A 409 28.45 -24.41 -0.75
CA ASP A 409 27.66 -25.59 -1.13
C ASP A 409 26.28 -25.65 -0.46
N GLU A 410 26.01 -24.77 0.52
CA GLU A 410 24.72 -24.70 1.21
C GLU A 410 23.80 -23.65 0.58
N ALA A 411 22.50 -23.94 0.59
CA ALA A 411 21.48 -23.05 0.05
C ALA A 411 21.15 -21.93 1.06
N VAL A 412 22.00 -20.91 1.17
CA VAL A 412 21.81 -19.81 2.12
C VAL A 412 20.80 -18.80 1.58
N ASN A 413 19.74 -18.56 2.34
CA ASN A 413 18.78 -17.51 2.05
C ASN A 413 18.32 -16.79 3.33
N VAL A 414 17.59 -15.70 3.14
CA VAL A 414 17.07 -14.84 4.22
C VAL A 414 16.21 -15.56 5.27
N VAL A 415 15.64 -16.72 4.94
CA VAL A 415 14.78 -17.50 5.84
C VAL A 415 15.62 -18.40 6.76
N ASN A 416 16.67 -19.04 6.23
CA ASN A 416 17.48 -19.99 6.99
C ASN A 416 18.77 -19.39 7.58
N THR A 417 19.06 -18.12 7.33
CA THR A 417 20.28 -17.41 7.75
C THR A 417 20.54 -17.54 9.26
N HIS A 418 19.57 -17.27 10.12
CA HIS A 418 19.75 -17.35 11.59
C HIS A 418 19.99 -18.79 12.06
N MET A 419 19.22 -19.75 11.54
CA MET A 419 19.37 -21.16 11.89
C MET A 419 20.74 -21.70 11.48
N LEU A 420 21.24 -21.32 10.30
CA LEU A 420 22.58 -21.72 9.83
C LEU A 420 23.70 -21.07 10.67
N ALA A 421 23.55 -19.80 11.06
CA ALA A 421 24.49 -19.15 11.97
C ALA A 421 24.58 -19.86 13.32
N GLU A 422 23.45 -20.25 13.91
CA GLU A 422 23.41 -21.02 15.16
C GLU A 422 24.06 -22.40 15.02
N GLN A 423 23.83 -23.10 13.90
CA GLN A 423 24.46 -24.41 13.62
C GLN A 423 25.99 -24.32 13.54
N LEU A 424 26.54 -23.20 13.05
CA LEU A 424 27.97 -22.93 13.04
C LEU A 424 28.52 -22.43 14.39
N GLY A 425 27.66 -22.23 15.39
CA GLY A 425 28.04 -21.65 16.68
C GLY A 425 28.38 -20.15 16.61
N LEU A 426 27.98 -19.46 15.53
CA LEU A 426 28.24 -18.05 15.31
C LEU A 426 27.29 -17.18 16.15
N LYS A 427 27.82 -16.42 17.11
CA LYS A 427 27.02 -15.48 17.90
C LYS A 427 26.78 -14.20 17.11
N VAL A 428 25.55 -13.97 16.67
CA VAL A 428 25.19 -12.76 15.92
C VAL A 428 24.64 -11.68 16.86
N ARG A 429 25.11 -10.45 16.73
CA ARG A 429 24.66 -9.27 17.49
C ARG A 429 24.40 -8.08 16.60
N THR A 430 23.52 -7.20 17.05
CA THR A 430 23.25 -5.91 16.39
C THR A 430 23.29 -4.80 17.43
N GLU A 431 24.00 -3.72 17.11
CA GLU A 431 24.10 -2.53 17.95
C GLU A 431 23.65 -1.31 17.14
N VAL A 432 22.68 -0.56 17.67
CA VAL A 432 22.10 0.62 17.02
C VAL A 432 22.46 1.87 17.82
N HIS A 433 23.08 2.83 17.14
CA HIS A 433 23.49 4.11 17.72
C HIS A 433 22.70 5.26 17.06
N PRO A 434 21.94 6.06 17.83
CA PRO A 434 21.08 7.13 17.30
C PRO A 434 21.84 8.32 16.72
N THR A 435 23.05 8.55 17.21
CA THR A 435 23.94 9.59 16.71
C THR A 435 24.67 9.13 15.46
N SER A 436 24.82 10.04 14.49
CA SER A 436 25.72 9.85 13.35
C SER A 436 27.15 9.57 13.83
N ASP A 437 27.93 8.84 13.03
CA ASP A 437 29.38 8.83 13.19
C ASP A 437 29.92 10.25 12.96
N ALA A 438 31.09 10.58 13.50
CA ALA A 438 31.69 11.90 13.36
C ALA A 438 31.84 12.34 11.89
N ASN A 439 31.94 11.38 10.95
CA ASN A 439 32.16 11.64 9.53
C ASN A 439 30.97 11.29 8.63
N TYR A 440 29.98 10.52 9.10
CA TYR A 440 28.90 9.99 8.26
C TYR A 440 27.52 10.03 8.94
N SER A 441 26.52 10.58 8.26
CA SER A 441 25.14 10.65 8.76
C SER A 441 24.52 9.28 9.01
N ASN A 442 24.87 8.28 8.19
CA ASN A 442 24.52 6.88 8.40
C ASN A 442 25.73 5.98 8.10
N LEU A 443 25.99 4.98 8.92
CA LEU A 443 27.11 4.05 8.74
C LEU A 443 26.68 2.63 9.11
N VAL A 444 27.04 1.67 8.26
CA VAL A 444 26.88 0.22 8.51
C VAL A 444 28.26 -0.39 8.70
N SER A 445 28.50 -1.04 9.83
CA SER A 445 29.75 -1.77 10.09
C SER A 445 29.46 -3.25 10.36
N VAL A 446 30.31 -4.12 9.82
CA VAL A 446 30.30 -5.55 10.12
C VAL A 446 31.63 -5.88 10.79
N GLU A 447 31.54 -6.45 11.99
CA GLU A 447 32.69 -6.78 12.83
C GLU A 447 32.70 -8.26 13.17
N LEU A 448 33.87 -8.88 13.07
CA LEU A 448 34.08 -10.28 13.38
C LEU A 448 35.04 -10.43 14.55
N ASP A 449 34.65 -11.26 15.52
CA ASP A 449 35.53 -11.75 16.58
C ASP A 449 36.21 -13.03 16.10
N THR A 450 37.54 -13.00 15.99
CA THR A 450 38.35 -14.13 15.50
C THR A 450 39.20 -14.75 16.61
N ASP A 451 39.59 -16.01 16.46
CA ASP A 451 40.52 -16.68 17.38
C ASP A 451 41.89 -15.93 17.44
N GLU A 452 42.54 -15.92 18.62
CA GLU A 452 43.84 -15.28 18.85
C GLU A 452 44.91 -15.79 17.85
N GLY A 453 45.57 -14.86 17.13
CA GLY A 453 46.62 -15.17 16.15
C GLY A 453 46.18 -15.17 14.68
N SER A 454 44.90 -14.90 14.40
CA SER A 454 44.40 -14.69 13.03
C SER A 454 45.07 -13.46 12.39
N ALA A 455 45.60 -13.61 11.17
CA ALA A 455 46.30 -12.54 10.44
C ALA A 455 45.71 -12.32 9.05
N GLY A 456 45.41 -11.06 8.71
CA GLY A 456 44.84 -10.66 7.42
C GLY A 456 44.87 -9.15 7.23
N PRO A 457 44.62 -8.64 6.01
CA PRO A 457 44.78 -7.22 5.68
C PRO A 457 43.78 -6.28 6.39
N ALA A 458 42.76 -6.85 7.05
CA ALA A 458 41.73 -6.13 7.80
C ALA A 458 41.65 -6.50 9.29
N ILE A 459 42.53 -7.40 9.77
CA ILE A 459 42.50 -7.91 11.15
C ILE A 459 43.49 -7.12 12.00
N ASP A 460 43.00 -6.54 13.10
CA ASP A 460 43.79 -5.88 14.13
C ASP A 460 43.39 -6.44 15.51
N ASN A 461 44.37 -6.94 16.28
CA ASN A 461 44.18 -7.51 17.63
C ASN A 461 43.03 -8.53 17.77
N GLY A 462 42.83 -9.41 16.78
CA GLY A 462 41.81 -10.46 16.83
C GLY A 462 40.40 -10.03 16.42
N THR A 463 40.23 -8.76 16.00
CA THR A 463 38.97 -8.24 15.46
C THR A 463 39.17 -7.81 14.01
N SER A 464 38.23 -8.17 13.14
CA SER A 464 38.16 -7.66 11.76
C SER A 464 36.99 -6.71 11.63
N VAL A 465 37.21 -5.51 11.11
CA VAL A 465 36.15 -4.49 10.93
C VAL A 465 36.11 -4.02 9.50
N VAL A 466 34.91 -3.98 8.91
CA VAL A 466 34.66 -3.26 7.66
C VAL A 466 33.44 -2.35 7.87
N ALA A 467 33.48 -1.16 7.28
CA ALA A 467 32.34 -0.23 7.36
C ALA A 467 32.08 0.44 6.01
N GLY A 468 30.80 0.71 5.76
CA GLY A 468 30.34 1.37 4.55
C GLY A 468 29.22 2.37 4.82
N THR A 469 29.04 3.28 3.87
CA THR A 469 27.91 4.22 3.83
C THR A 469 27.29 4.26 2.42
N VAL A 470 26.12 4.88 2.28
CA VAL A 470 25.44 5.06 0.99
C VAL A 470 25.40 6.55 0.65
N PHE A 471 25.98 6.92 -0.49
CA PHE A 471 25.91 8.26 -1.06
C PHE A 471 24.74 8.37 -2.05
N ASN A 472 24.13 9.57 -2.15
CA ASN A 472 23.05 9.89 -3.09
C ASN A 472 21.92 8.84 -3.14
N GLU A 473 21.63 8.22 -1.98
CA GLU A 473 20.61 7.17 -1.79
C GLU A 473 20.81 5.87 -2.58
N ARG A 474 21.89 5.72 -3.38
CA ARG A 474 22.11 4.55 -4.25
C ARG A 474 23.53 3.98 -4.19
N ASP A 475 24.54 4.82 -3.96
CA ASP A 475 25.94 4.44 -4.16
C ASP A 475 26.55 3.95 -2.85
N GLY A 476 26.54 2.62 -2.64
CA GLY A 476 27.21 1.98 -1.50
C GLY A 476 28.73 2.03 -1.62
N ARG A 477 29.40 2.66 -0.65
CA ARG A 477 30.86 2.80 -0.56
C ARG A 477 31.40 2.11 0.69
N LEU A 478 32.51 1.39 0.52
CA LEU A 478 33.38 0.92 1.58
C LEU A 478 34.22 2.12 2.04
N VAL A 479 34.08 2.48 3.31
CA VAL A 479 34.75 3.65 3.89
C VAL A 479 35.81 3.29 4.93
N ARG A 480 35.79 2.04 5.42
CA ARG A 480 36.76 1.55 6.40
C ARG A 480 37.03 0.06 6.23
N VAL A 481 38.30 -0.33 6.35
CA VAL A 481 38.77 -1.73 6.43
C VAL A 481 39.87 -1.79 7.48
N GLY A 482 39.64 -2.54 8.56
CA GLY A 482 40.46 -2.50 9.77
C GLY A 482 40.59 -1.07 10.29
N GLY A 483 41.83 -0.65 10.57
CA GLY A 483 42.14 0.73 10.96
C GLY A 483 42.15 1.75 9.81
N TYR A 484 42.09 1.32 8.56
CA TYR A 484 42.33 2.19 7.40
C TYR A 484 41.03 2.82 6.87
N SER A 485 41.04 4.14 6.68
CA SER A 485 39.98 4.85 5.94
C SER A 485 40.20 4.72 4.44
N CYS A 486 39.13 4.48 3.68
CA CYS A 486 39.16 4.34 2.23
C CYS A 486 37.88 4.91 1.59
N ASP A 487 37.83 4.97 0.26
CA ASP A 487 36.60 5.25 -0.51
C ASP A 487 36.62 4.39 -1.78
N VAL A 488 35.98 3.22 -1.69
CA VAL A 488 35.95 2.24 -2.79
C VAL A 488 34.56 1.62 -2.87
N MET A 489 34.08 1.34 -4.07
CA MET A 489 32.85 0.56 -4.25
C MET A 489 33.16 -0.93 -4.05
N PRO A 490 32.62 -1.64 -3.05
CA PRO A 490 32.97 -3.04 -2.82
C PRO A 490 32.20 -3.95 -3.79
N ALA A 491 32.65 -4.06 -5.04
CA ALA A 491 32.00 -4.89 -6.06
C ALA A 491 33.02 -5.48 -7.04
N GLY A 492 32.76 -6.69 -7.52
CA GLY A 492 33.58 -7.37 -8.53
C GLY A 492 34.78 -8.10 -7.94
N ASN A 493 35.88 -8.15 -8.70
CA ASN A 493 37.14 -8.74 -8.27
C ASN A 493 37.91 -7.71 -7.46
N VAL A 494 38.16 -7.99 -6.18
CA VAL A 494 38.84 -7.05 -5.29
C VAL A 494 40.16 -7.66 -4.82
N LEU A 495 41.25 -6.95 -5.10
CA LEU A 495 42.59 -7.25 -4.64
C LEU A 495 42.93 -6.30 -3.48
N LEU A 496 43.12 -6.85 -2.29
CA LEU A 496 43.57 -6.11 -1.10
C LEU A 496 45.01 -6.48 -0.77
N PHE A 497 45.80 -5.49 -0.37
CA PHE A 497 47.16 -5.71 0.11
C PHE A 497 47.57 -4.60 1.09
N ASN A 498 48.40 -4.93 2.06
CA ASN A 498 49.10 -3.91 2.83
C ASN A 498 50.44 -3.59 2.17
N ASN A 499 50.89 -2.35 2.28
CA ASN A 499 52.22 -1.97 1.85
C ASN A 499 52.84 -0.89 2.72
N ARG A 500 54.16 -0.73 2.63
CA ARG A 500 54.83 0.47 3.12
C ARG A 500 54.74 1.59 2.08
N ASP A 501 54.25 2.76 2.45
CA ASP A 501 54.00 3.88 1.54
C ASP A 501 55.32 4.53 1.09
N LYS A 502 55.94 3.99 0.04
CA LYS A 502 57.20 4.47 -0.54
C LYS A 502 57.10 4.59 -2.07
N PRO A 503 57.85 5.53 -2.67
CA PRO A 503 57.90 5.66 -4.13
C PRO A 503 58.23 4.33 -4.81
N GLY A 504 57.47 4.00 -5.86
CA GLY A 504 57.71 2.82 -6.70
C GLY A 504 56.95 1.54 -6.30
N VAL A 505 56.36 1.45 -5.12
CA VAL A 505 55.62 0.25 -4.69
C VAL A 505 54.37 0.02 -5.54
N LEU A 506 53.52 1.03 -5.70
CA LEU A 506 52.33 0.95 -6.57
C LEU A 506 52.71 0.67 -8.03
N ARG A 507 53.82 1.24 -8.50
CA ARG A 507 54.32 0.99 -9.87
C ARG A 507 54.63 -0.49 -10.08
N SER A 508 55.24 -1.16 -9.10
CA SER A 508 55.54 -2.58 -9.18
C SER A 508 54.27 -3.42 -9.24
N ILE A 509 53.27 -3.11 -8.42
CA ILE A 509 51.98 -3.82 -8.41
C ILE A 509 51.23 -3.63 -9.73
N MET A 510 51.14 -2.38 -10.21
CA MET A 510 50.49 -2.06 -11.49
C MET A 510 51.20 -2.72 -12.67
N ARG A 511 52.52 -2.87 -12.61
CA ARG A 511 53.29 -3.60 -13.63
C ARG A 511 52.93 -5.07 -13.65
N GLU A 512 52.84 -5.74 -12.51
CA GLU A 512 52.48 -7.17 -12.48
C GLU A 512 51.05 -7.42 -12.98
N LEU A 513 50.10 -6.54 -12.63
CA LEU A 513 48.74 -6.59 -13.19
C LEU A 513 48.75 -6.35 -14.71
N GLY A 514 49.51 -5.37 -15.18
CA GLY A 514 49.65 -5.08 -16.62
C GLY A 514 50.31 -6.21 -17.41
N ASN A 515 51.33 -6.87 -16.83
CA ASN A 515 51.99 -8.04 -17.43
C ASN A 515 51.01 -9.22 -17.60
N ALA A 516 50.08 -9.37 -16.66
CA ALA A 516 49.02 -10.36 -16.71
C ALA A 516 47.83 -9.95 -17.60
N GLY A 517 47.86 -8.75 -18.18
CA GLY A 517 46.79 -8.24 -19.03
C GLY A 517 45.50 -7.91 -18.27
N ILE A 518 45.58 -7.64 -16.97
CA ILE A 518 44.42 -7.37 -16.10
C ILE A 518 44.18 -5.87 -16.02
N ASN A 519 42.95 -5.43 -16.32
CA ASN A 519 42.58 -4.02 -16.24
C ASN A 519 42.18 -3.61 -14.81
N ILE A 520 42.47 -2.36 -14.44
CA ILE A 520 42.10 -1.77 -13.13
C ILE A 520 40.87 -0.88 -13.31
N ALA A 521 39.75 -1.29 -12.71
CA ALA A 521 38.49 -0.55 -12.72
C ALA A 521 38.45 0.56 -11.67
N ASN A 522 39.05 0.32 -10.50
CA ASN A 522 39.08 1.28 -9.40
C ASN A 522 40.29 1.04 -8.49
N PHE A 523 40.80 2.09 -7.85
CA PHE A 523 41.90 1.99 -6.90
C PHE A 523 41.68 2.94 -5.72
N GLY A 524 41.71 2.39 -4.51
CA GLY A 524 41.72 3.14 -3.26
C GLY A 524 42.98 2.86 -2.44
N LEU A 525 43.51 3.89 -1.80
CA LEU A 525 44.64 3.79 -0.88
C LEU A 525 44.28 4.45 0.45
N GLY A 526 44.30 3.67 1.54
CA GLY A 526 44.16 4.17 2.90
C GLY A 526 45.50 4.15 3.62
N ARG A 527 45.87 5.22 4.34
CA ARG A 527 47.09 5.28 5.16
C ARG A 527 46.84 6.03 6.47
N HIS A 528 47.52 5.63 7.53
CA HIS A 528 47.45 6.33 8.82
C HIS A 528 48.33 7.58 8.86
N GLU A 529 49.54 7.50 8.31
CA GLU A 529 50.51 8.58 8.26
C GLU A 529 51.36 8.50 6.98
N ALA A 530 51.96 9.62 6.57
CA ALA A 530 52.81 9.66 5.38
C ALA A 530 54.07 8.80 5.60
N GLY A 531 54.34 7.85 4.69
CA GLY A 531 55.51 6.96 4.77
C GLY A 531 55.35 5.73 5.68
N GLY A 532 54.19 5.60 6.34
CA GLY A 532 53.83 4.49 7.22
C GLY A 532 53.27 3.27 6.46
N GLU A 533 52.50 2.44 7.16
CA GLU A 533 51.73 1.36 6.54
C GLU A 533 50.47 1.92 5.85
N ALA A 534 50.14 1.30 4.73
CA ALA A 534 48.99 1.62 3.90
C ALA A 534 48.24 0.35 3.48
N LEU A 535 46.95 0.49 3.20
CA LEU A 535 46.09 -0.52 2.61
C LEU A 535 45.74 -0.09 1.18
N GLY A 536 46.14 -0.90 0.20
CA GLY A 536 45.71 -0.76 -1.18
C GLY A 536 44.53 -1.68 -1.46
N ILE A 537 43.53 -1.13 -2.16
CA ILE A 537 42.34 -1.84 -2.62
C ILE A 537 42.22 -1.58 -4.12
N ILE A 538 42.39 -2.63 -4.93
CA ILE A 538 42.27 -2.57 -6.39
C ILE A 538 41.05 -3.37 -6.81
N ILE A 539 40.16 -2.76 -7.60
CA ILE A 539 39.10 -3.48 -8.30
C ILE A 539 39.58 -3.77 -9.71
N THR A 540 39.49 -5.03 -10.15
CA THR A 540 39.88 -5.45 -11.49
C THR A 540 38.70 -5.97 -12.29
N ASP A 541 38.72 -5.75 -13.61
CA ASP A 541 37.67 -6.23 -14.52
C ASP A 541 37.68 -7.76 -14.59
N GLU A 542 38.86 -8.36 -14.66
CA GLU A 542 39.09 -9.80 -14.62
C GLU A 542 39.54 -10.30 -13.24
N PRO A 543 39.27 -11.57 -12.87
CA PRO A 543 39.87 -12.18 -11.69
C PRO A 543 41.40 -12.15 -11.79
N VAL A 544 42.08 -11.74 -10.71
CA VAL A 544 43.54 -11.75 -10.67
C VAL A 544 44.04 -13.19 -10.64
N THR A 545 44.89 -13.57 -11.60
CA THR A 545 45.40 -14.95 -11.68
C THR A 545 46.35 -15.25 -10.54
N GLU A 546 46.46 -16.52 -10.14
CA GLU A 546 47.34 -16.91 -9.04
C GLU A 546 48.82 -16.57 -9.36
N GLU A 547 49.24 -16.65 -10.63
CA GLU A 547 50.59 -16.23 -11.02
C GLU A 547 50.83 -14.73 -10.76
N ALA A 548 49.84 -13.88 -11.05
CA ALA A 548 49.93 -12.44 -10.80
C ALA A 548 49.89 -12.12 -9.31
N VAL A 549 49.06 -12.83 -8.52
CA VAL A 549 49.04 -12.73 -7.06
C VAL A 549 50.43 -13.06 -6.48
N GLU A 550 51.06 -14.13 -6.95
CA GLU A 550 52.39 -14.50 -6.46
C GLU A 550 53.50 -13.55 -6.91
N ALA A 551 53.40 -12.98 -8.11
CA ALA A 551 54.30 -11.92 -8.53
C ALA A 551 54.18 -10.68 -7.61
N ILE A 552 52.95 -10.32 -7.23
CA ILE A 552 52.69 -9.19 -6.31
C ILE A 552 53.19 -9.49 -4.90
N ARG A 553 53.02 -10.72 -4.39
CA ARG A 553 53.55 -11.15 -3.08
C ARG A 553 55.07 -11.07 -2.98
N ARG A 554 55.80 -11.16 -4.10
CA ARG A 554 57.27 -11.04 -4.15
C ARG A 554 57.77 -9.60 -4.12
N VAL A 555 56.90 -8.59 -4.16
CA VAL A 555 57.31 -7.20 -4.00
C VAL A 555 57.64 -6.95 -2.52
N ASP A 556 58.92 -6.74 -2.18
CA ASP A 556 59.45 -6.63 -0.80
C ASP A 556 58.66 -5.74 0.18
N SER A 557 57.94 -4.73 -0.33
CA SER A 557 57.17 -3.78 0.47
C SER A 557 55.67 -4.09 0.57
N VAL A 558 55.22 -5.23 0.05
CA VAL A 558 53.81 -5.66 0.01
C VAL A 558 53.60 -6.87 0.93
N LYS A 559 52.49 -6.88 1.65
CA LYS A 559 52.09 -7.94 2.59
C LYS A 559 50.58 -8.21 2.48
N ASN A 560 50.14 -9.33 3.03
CA ASN A 560 48.71 -9.66 3.21
C ASN A 560 47.87 -9.57 1.92
N VAL A 561 48.42 -10.04 0.80
CA VAL A 561 47.75 -10.01 -0.50
C VAL A 561 46.57 -10.99 -0.52
N ARG A 562 45.36 -10.47 -0.71
CA ARG A 562 44.10 -11.22 -0.78
C ARG A 562 43.31 -10.84 -2.02
N CYS A 563 42.86 -11.85 -2.76
CA CYS A 563 41.85 -11.69 -3.80
C CYS A 563 40.52 -12.18 -3.25
N VAL A 564 39.51 -11.32 -3.33
CA VAL A 564 38.15 -11.63 -2.90
C VAL A 564 37.18 -11.29 -4.03
N ARG A 565 36.08 -12.03 -4.11
CA ARG A 565 35.01 -11.78 -5.07
C ARG A 565 33.79 -11.26 -4.31
N VAL A 566 33.46 -10.00 -4.54
CA VAL A 566 32.25 -9.40 -3.95
C VAL A 566 31.21 -9.28 -5.04
N ASP A 567 30.31 -10.26 -5.08
CA ASP A 567 29.21 -10.26 -6.04
C ASP A 567 28.18 -9.17 -5.73
N GLU A 568 27.34 -8.82 -6.71
CA GLU A 568 26.22 -7.93 -6.48
C GLU A 568 25.25 -8.56 -5.46
N GLY A 569 25.05 -7.91 -4.31
CA GLY A 569 24.22 -8.45 -3.21
C GLY A 569 22.80 -8.83 -3.65
N VAL A 570 22.37 -10.04 -3.29
CA VAL A 570 21.13 -10.70 -3.74
C VAL A 570 19.88 -10.14 -3.06
N VAL A 571 19.96 -9.62 -1.83
CA VAL A 571 18.84 -8.94 -1.15
C VAL A 571 18.47 -7.67 -1.92
N ALA A 572 19.48 -6.97 -2.42
CA ALA A 572 19.29 -5.85 -3.31
C ALA A 572 18.93 -6.29 -4.72
N THR A 573 19.31 -7.46 -5.21
CA THR A 573 18.78 -7.93 -6.50
C THR A 573 17.30 -8.27 -6.39
N ALA A 574 16.71 -8.70 -5.27
CA ALA A 574 15.25 -8.82 -5.17
C ALA A 574 14.56 -7.44 -5.20
N ALA A 575 15.06 -6.45 -4.44
CA ALA A 575 14.53 -5.08 -4.43
C ALA A 575 14.85 -4.29 -5.73
N ALA A 576 16.00 -4.53 -6.33
CA ALA A 576 16.43 -3.96 -7.60
C ALA A 576 15.87 -4.73 -8.79
N THR A 577 15.50 -6.01 -8.68
CA THR A 577 14.69 -6.75 -9.67
C THR A 577 13.22 -6.36 -9.51
N ALA A 578 12.73 -6.01 -8.34
CA ALA A 578 11.45 -5.30 -8.21
C ALA A 578 11.49 -3.90 -8.88
N ALA A 579 12.63 -3.20 -8.78
CA ALA A 579 12.84 -1.89 -9.43
C ALA A 579 13.32 -1.96 -10.91
N ALA A 580 13.88 -3.09 -11.34
CA ALA A 580 14.45 -3.34 -12.67
C ALA A 580 13.60 -4.29 -13.51
N VAL A 581 12.74 -5.15 -12.97
CA VAL A 581 11.61 -5.73 -13.72
C VAL A 581 10.61 -4.62 -14.06
N GLY A 582 10.56 -3.55 -13.25
CA GLY A 582 9.97 -2.26 -13.63
C GLY A 582 10.78 -1.42 -14.63
N LYS A 583 12.01 -1.80 -15.04
CA LYS A 583 12.89 -1.00 -15.93
C LYS A 583 13.72 -1.77 -16.99
N SER A 584 13.70 -3.10 -17.08
CA SER A 584 14.76 -3.91 -17.73
C SER A 584 14.27 -5.09 -18.59
N THR A 585 12.98 -5.24 -18.89
CA THR A 585 12.55 -6.14 -19.99
C THR A 585 12.59 -5.46 -21.37
N ALA A 586 13.26 -4.31 -21.49
CA ALA A 586 13.34 -3.53 -22.72
C ALA A 586 14.78 -3.21 -23.13
N LYS A 587 15.66 -4.21 -23.18
CA LYS A 587 16.89 -4.17 -23.99
C LYS A 587 17.49 -5.57 -24.09
N ASP A 588 17.84 -5.94 -25.32
CA ASP A 588 18.63 -7.11 -25.71
C ASP A 588 17.89 -8.44 -25.94
N MET A 589 17.09 -8.48 -27.02
CA MET A 589 17.14 -9.59 -27.98
C MET A 589 17.04 -9.04 -29.40
N ALA A 590 18.20 -8.78 -30.02
CA ALA A 590 18.30 -8.62 -31.45
C ALA A 590 18.55 -10.00 -32.09
N MET A 591 17.58 -10.52 -32.84
CA MET A 591 17.82 -11.22 -34.12
C MET A 591 16.49 -11.53 -34.84
N ALA A 592 16.48 -11.16 -36.13
CA ALA A 592 15.50 -11.46 -37.19
C ALA A 592 14.10 -10.82 -37.10
N VAL A 593 13.99 -9.64 -37.72
CA VAL A 593 12.77 -8.87 -38.00
C VAL A 593 12.00 -9.47 -39.18
N PRO A 594 10.66 -9.59 -39.07
CA PRO A 594 9.76 -9.10 -40.09
C PRO A 594 9.09 -7.79 -39.61
N ALA A 595 9.03 -6.79 -40.50
CA ALA A 595 8.46 -5.45 -40.27
C ALA A 595 7.04 -5.56 -39.67
N THR A 596 6.62 -4.87 -38.61
CA THR A 596 6.77 -3.44 -38.25
C THR A 596 6.50 -3.25 -36.74
N ALA A 597 7.49 -2.91 -35.91
CA ALA A 597 7.28 -2.56 -34.50
C ALA A 597 7.47 -1.06 -34.27
N ALA A 598 6.48 -0.38 -33.70
CA ALA A 598 6.51 1.06 -33.48
C ALA A 598 7.66 1.47 -32.54
N ARG A 599 8.46 2.45 -32.98
CA ARG A 599 9.59 2.99 -32.21
C ARG A 599 9.07 3.72 -30.97
N ARG A 600 9.54 3.28 -29.79
CA ARG A 600 9.23 3.92 -28.50
C ARG A 600 9.73 5.37 -28.45
N PRO A 601 8.92 6.35 -28.00
CA PRO A 601 9.36 7.74 -27.85
C PRO A 601 10.45 7.90 -26.79
N SER A 602 11.31 8.91 -26.95
CA SER A 602 12.42 9.20 -26.02
C SER A 602 12.15 10.39 -25.10
N GLU A 603 11.40 11.37 -25.57
CA GLU A 603 11.03 12.58 -24.83
C GLU A 603 9.85 12.26 -23.91
N ARG A 604 9.93 12.65 -22.63
CA ARG A 604 8.91 12.36 -21.62
C ARG A 604 8.35 13.66 -21.07
N PRO A 605 7.05 13.72 -20.71
CA PRO A 605 6.52 14.82 -19.92
C PRO A 605 7.35 15.04 -18.65
N ALA A 606 7.59 16.30 -18.27
CA ALA A 606 8.25 16.62 -17.00
C ALA A 606 7.36 16.25 -15.80
N SER A 607 6.04 16.14 -16.03
CA SER A 607 5.07 15.64 -15.07
C SER A 607 4.10 14.66 -15.72
N ALA A 608 3.86 13.53 -15.07
CA ALA A 608 2.87 12.54 -15.51
C ALA A 608 1.43 12.85 -15.06
N GLN A 609 1.20 13.96 -14.35
CA GLN A 609 -0.07 14.26 -13.70
C GLN A 609 -1.05 14.91 -14.67
N PHE A 610 -1.89 14.08 -15.31
CA PHE A 610 -2.95 14.52 -16.23
C PHE A 610 -4.36 14.11 -15.75
N GLY A 611 -4.49 13.66 -14.51
CA GLY A 611 -5.77 13.28 -13.91
C GLY A 611 -6.69 14.49 -13.66
N SER A 612 -8.00 14.27 -13.83
CA SER A 612 -9.02 15.33 -13.66
C SER A 612 -9.56 15.45 -12.22
N GLY A 613 -8.85 14.95 -11.21
CA GLY A 613 -9.21 15.14 -9.79
C GLY A 613 -8.56 14.16 -8.80
N PRO A 614 -7.79 14.64 -7.79
CA PRO A 614 -7.23 15.99 -7.67
C PRO A 614 -6.29 16.30 -8.85
N THR A 615 -6.22 17.55 -9.27
CA THR A 615 -5.47 17.94 -10.47
C THR A 615 -4.04 18.38 -10.12
N LYS A 616 -3.19 18.47 -11.14
CA LYS A 616 -1.79 18.87 -11.01
C LYS A 616 -1.66 20.21 -10.28
N LYS A 617 -0.77 20.28 -9.29
CA LYS A 617 -0.35 21.53 -8.62
C LYS A 617 0.26 22.51 -9.63
N ARG A 618 0.24 23.81 -9.30
CA ARG A 618 0.92 24.81 -10.12
C ARG A 618 2.43 24.49 -10.27
N PRO A 619 3.05 24.75 -11.45
CA PRO A 619 4.47 24.50 -11.69
C PRO A 619 5.39 25.08 -10.60
N GLY A 620 6.37 24.27 -10.15
CA GLY A 620 7.33 24.65 -9.11
C GLY A 620 6.77 24.66 -7.68
N TRP A 621 5.59 24.08 -7.44
CA TRP A 621 5.04 23.94 -6.10
C TRP A 621 5.87 22.98 -5.23
N THR A 622 6.05 23.31 -3.96
CA THR A 622 6.74 22.46 -2.97
C THR A 622 6.12 22.65 -1.59
N LEU A 623 6.38 21.72 -0.65
CA LEU A 623 5.90 21.84 0.73
C LEU A 623 6.34 23.12 1.45
N SER A 624 7.44 23.75 1.03
CA SER A 624 7.90 25.03 1.59
C SER A 624 6.86 26.16 1.46
N THR A 625 5.96 26.06 0.48
CA THR A 625 4.85 27.00 0.28
C THR A 625 3.87 27.03 1.46
N LEU A 626 3.82 25.96 2.25
CA LEU A 626 2.91 25.85 3.39
C LEU A 626 3.51 26.30 4.72
N VAL A 627 4.76 26.79 4.73
CA VAL A 627 5.48 27.14 5.98
C VAL A 627 4.77 28.22 6.80
N ASP A 628 4.07 29.14 6.13
CA ASP A 628 3.34 30.25 6.75
C ASP A 628 1.88 29.90 7.08
N ALA A 629 1.46 28.65 6.84
CA ALA A 629 0.13 28.20 7.20
C ALA A 629 -0.05 28.27 8.73
N PRO A 630 -1.13 28.87 9.25
CA PRO A 630 -1.36 29.00 10.68
C PRO A 630 -1.83 27.67 11.31
N THR A 631 -0.94 26.67 11.31
CA THR A 631 -1.16 25.35 11.90
C THR A 631 -1.19 25.43 13.44
N GLY A 632 -2.05 24.63 14.07
CA GLY A 632 -2.26 24.67 15.53
C GLY A 632 -2.88 25.98 16.07
N ARG A 633 -3.28 26.90 15.18
CA ARG A 633 -3.95 28.17 15.52
C ARG A 633 -5.43 28.12 15.12
N SER A 634 -6.27 28.81 15.89
CA SER A 634 -7.69 28.92 15.53
C SER A 634 -7.87 29.70 14.22
N HIS A 635 -8.67 29.17 13.30
CA HIS A 635 -9.14 29.89 12.10
C HIS A 635 -9.87 31.20 12.45
N ARG A 636 -10.39 31.31 13.68
CA ARG A 636 -11.06 32.52 14.18
C ARG A 636 -10.10 33.57 14.76
N SER A 637 -8.81 33.24 14.87
CA SER A 637 -7.79 34.22 15.28
C SER A 637 -7.62 35.30 14.21
N ALA A 638 -7.06 36.46 14.58
CA ALA A 638 -6.82 37.55 13.63
C ALA A 638 -6.04 37.09 12.39
N LEU A 639 -5.00 36.27 12.58
CA LEU A 639 -4.21 35.70 11.49
C LEU A 639 -5.03 34.75 10.60
N GLY A 640 -5.79 33.83 11.21
CA GLY A 640 -6.61 32.87 10.47
C GLY A 640 -7.70 33.57 9.64
N LYS A 641 -8.41 34.52 10.24
CA LYS A 641 -9.41 35.35 9.56
C LYS A 641 -8.80 36.17 8.43
N ALA A 642 -7.63 36.77 8.64
CA ALA A 642 -6.94 37.54 7.61
C ALA A 642 -6.57 36.69 6.39
N LYS A 643 -6.11 35.45 6.59
CA LYS A 643 -5.80 34.52 5.48
C LYS A 643 -7.06 34.11 4.71
N LEU A 644 -8.15 33.80 5.40
CA LEU A 644 -9.43 33.45 4.78
C LEU A 644 -10.03 34.64 4.01
N LEU A 645 -10.02 35.83 4.62
CA LEU A 645 -10.48 37.07 3.97
C LEU A 645 -9.66 37.38 2.72
N ARG A 646 -8.33 37.27 2.82
CA ARG A 646 -7.44 37.42 1.67
C ARG A 646 -7.79 36.45 0.54
N ALA A 647 -8.05 35.17 0.85
CA ALA A 647 -8.44 34.20 -0.17
C ALA A 647 -9.76 34.58 -0.87
N ILE A 648 -10.72 35.12 -0.11
CA ILE A 648 -12.00 35.63 -0.62
C ILE A 648 -11.80 36.85 -1.53
N GLU A 649 -11.05 37.85 -1.07
CA GLU A 649 -10.83 39.12 -1.78
C GLU A 649 -10.01 38.91 -3.05
N GLU A 650 -8.92 38.14 -2.97
CA GLU A 650 -8.09 37.85 -4.13
C GLU A 650 -8.83 37.02 -5.18
N THR A 651 -9.72 36.12 -4.75
CA THR A 651 -10.62 35.40 -5.67
C THR A 651 -11.54 36.36 -6.40
N LYS A 652 -12.17 37.28 -5.67
CA LYS A 652 -13.10 38.27 -6.23
C LYS A 652 -12.42 39.15 -7.28
N GLU A 653 -11.21 39.61 -6.98
CA GLU A 653 -10.37 40.40 -7.88
C GLU A 653 -10.00 39.60 -9.13
N LEU A 654 -9.43 38.40 -8.95
CA LEU A 654 -8.90 37.60 -10.06
C LEU A 654 -9.99 37.05 -10.99
N LEU A 655 -11.20 36.83 -10.49
CA LEU A 655 -12.35 36.43 -11.29
C LEU A 655 -13.13 37.61 -11.89
N GLU A 656 -12.69 38.84 -11.63
CA GLU A 656 -13.31 40.06 -12.16
C GLU A 656 -14.81 40.13 -11.85
N LEU A 657 -15.21 39.71 -10.63
CA LEU A 657 -16.62 39.58 -10.28
C LEU A 657 -17.33 40.94 -10.24
N PRO A 658 -18.61 41.02 -10.65
CA PRO A 658 -19.37 42.26 -10.60
C PRO A 658 -19.50 42.82 -9.17
N GLU A 659 -19.74 44.12 -9.08
CA GLU A 659 -20.00 44.78 -7.81
C GLU A 659 -21.20 44.14 -7.10
N GLY A 660 -21.14 44.07 -5.76
CA GLY A 660 -22.20 43.45 -4.95
C GLY A 660 -22.11 41.93 -4.80
N TYR A 661 -21.34 41.22 -5.65
CA TYR A 661 -21.17 39.77 -5.51
C TYR A 661 -20.39 39.42 -4.23
N ARG A 662 -20.81 38.31 -3.60
CA ARG A 662 -20.23 37.74 -2.37
C ARG A 662 -19.48 36.46 -2.69
N VAL A 663 -18.31 36.25 -2.09
CA VAL A 663 -17.51 35.02 -2.23
C VAL A 663 -17.29 34.41 -0.86
N GLY A 664 -17.63 33.14 -0.69
CA GLY A 664 -17.56 32.43 0.59
C GLY A 664 -16.79 31.11 0.47
N ILE A 665 -16.11 30.75 1.56
CA ILE A 665 -15.40 29.46 1.70
C ILE A 665 -16.28 28.54 2.55
N VAL A 666 -16.69 27.41 1.97
CA VAL A 666 -17.64 26.47 2.57
C VAL A 666 -17.04 25.04 2.61
N PRO A 667 -17.53 24.13 3.47
CA PRO A 667 -16.99 22.78 3.54
C PRO A 667 -17.36 21.88 2.36
N ALA A 668 -16.65 20.75 2.26
CA ALA A 668 -17.00 19.59 1.45
C ALA A 668 -16.92 19.79 -0.07
N SER A 669 -15.87 20.49 -0.54
CA SER A 669 -15.64 20.73 -1.97
C SER A 669 -16.84 21.45 -2.61
N ASP A 670 -16.83 21.52 -3.93
CA ASP A 670 -17.93 22.07 -4.71
C ASP A 670 -19.25 21.32 -4.48
N THR A 671 -19.20 20.00 -4.29
CA THR A 671 -20.40 19.22 -3.96
C THR A 671 -21.13 19.79 -2.75
N GLY A 672 -20.40 20.07 -1.66
CA GLY A 672 -20.98 20.71 -0.49
C GLY A 672 -21.44 22.15 -0.74
N ALA A 673 -20.77 22.89 -1.61
CA ALA A 673 -21.17 24.25 -1.98
C ALA A 673 -22.48 24.27 -2.80
N TYR A 674 -22.59 23.39 -3.81
CA TYR A 674 -23.76 23.30 -4.68
C TYR A 674 -24.96 22.74 -3.92
N GLU A 675 -24.79 21.68 -3.12
CA GLU A 675 -25.85 21.19 -2.23
C GLU A 675 -26.29 22.29 -1.25
N MET A 676 -25.35 23.02 -0.64
CA MET A 676 -25.70 24.13 0.26
C MET A 676 -26.59 25.16 -0.43
N ALA A 677 -26.29 25.51 -1.68
CA ALA A 677 -27.12 26.41 -2.47
C ALA A 677 -28.51 25.83 -2.75
N MET A 678 -28.59 24.60 -3.23
CA MET A 678 -29.85 23.93 -3.53
C MET A 678 -30.76 23.85 -2.30
N TRP A 679 -30.20 23.41 -1.17
CA TRP A 679 -30.93 23.21 0.09
C TRP A 679 -31.43 24.51 0.72
N THR A 680 -30.84 25.66 0.37
CA THR A 680 -31.18 26.96 0.96
C THR A 680 -32.03 27.84 0.07
N MET A 681 -31.95 27.70 -1.26
CA MET A 681 -32.56 28.66 -2.19
C MET A 681 -33.59 28.06 -3.15
N LEU A 682 -33.61 26.74 -3.38
CA LEU A 682 -34.62 26.09 -4.23
C LEU A 682 -35.96 25.87 -3.51
N GLY A 683 -37.03 25.66 -4.28
CA GLY A 683 -38.37 25.37 -3.79
C GLY A 683 -39.31 26.58 -3.68
N GLN A 684 -38.86 27.79 -4.06
CA GLN A 684 -39.76 28.93 -4.24
C GLN A 684 -40.45 28.90 -5.61
N ARG A 685 -39.76 28.38 -6.62
CA ARG A 685 -40.17 28.37 -8.04
C ARG A 685 -39.93 26.98 -8.64
N PRO A 686 -40.61 26.64 -9.76
CA PRO A 686 -40.27 25.44 -10.52
C PRO A 686 -38.80 25.46 -10.96
N VAL A 687 -38.22 24.29 -11.20
CA VAL A 687 -36.79 24.15 -11.50
C VAL A 687 -36.56 23.45 -12.83
N ASP A 688 -35.75 24.05 -13.69
CA ASP A 688 -35.19 23.41 -14.88
C ASP A 688 -33.81 22.86 -14.57
N VAL A 689 -33.61 21.55 -14.77
CA VAL A 689 -32.30 20.91 -14.55
C VAL A 689 -31.77 20.39 -15.88
N PHE A 690 -30.65 20.97 -16.34
CA PHE A 690 -29.94 20.53 -17.53
C PHE A 690 -28.76 19.66 -17.14
N HIS A 691 -28.66 18.46 -17.72
CA HIS A 691 -27.51 17.57 -17.48
C HIS A 691 -27.12 16.74 -18.70
N TRP A 692 -25.82 16.46 -18.83
CA TRP A 692 -25.25 15.65 -19.92
C TRP A 692 -24.07 14.80 -19.44
N GLU A 693 -23.95 14.68 -18.12
CA GLU A 693 -22.76 14.19 -17.44
C GLU A 693 -23.12 13.82 -15.97
N SER A 694 -22.23 13.14 -15.26
CA SER A 694 -22.52 12.51 -13.96
C SER A 694 -22.93 13.47 -12.84
N PHE A 695 -22.29 14.64 -12.69
CA PHE A 695 -22.60 15.56 -11.58
C PHE A 695 -23.93 16.28 -11.78
N GLY A 696 -24.21 16.78 -12.99
CA GLY A 696 -25.50 17.36 -13.36
C GLY A 696 -26.67 16.39 -13.12
N LYS A 697 -26.48 15.10 -13.43
CA LYS A 697 -27.46 14.05 -13.11
C LYS A 697 -27.62 13.85 -11.60
N GLY A 698 -26.54 14.05 -10.84
CA GLY A 698 -26.58 14.13 -9.37
C GLY A 698 -27.47 15.28 -8.90
N TRP A 699 -27.31 16.48 -9.45
CA TRP A 699 -28.14 17.65 -9.12
C TRP A 699 -29.62 17.42 -9.42
N LEU A 700 -29.96 16.75 -10.53
CA LEU A 700 -31.34 16.33 -10.79
C LEU A 700 -31.85 15.36 -9.72
N THR A 701 -31.01 14.40 -9.32
CA THR A 701 -31.36 13.42 -8.28
C THR A 701 -31.59 14.12 -6.95
N ASP A 702 -30.80 15.13 -6.59
CA ASP A 702 -30.98 15.88 -5.36
C ASP A 702 -32.26 16.73 -5.38
N ALA A 703 -32.52 17.41 -6.50
CA ALA A 703 -33.76 18.17 -6.68
C ALA A 703 -35.02 17.29 -6.57
N THR A 704 -35.01 16.10 -7.19
CA THR A 704 -36.20 15.24 -7.28
C THR A 704 -36.33 14.22 -6.14
N LYS A 705 -35.23 13.66 -5.64
CA LYS A 705 -35.28 12.57 -4.64
C LYS A 705 -35.00 13.04 -3.22
N GLN A 706 -34.10 14.00 -3.04
CA GLN A 706 -33.75 14.51 -1.72
C GLN A 706 -34.68 15.65 -1.30
N LEU A 707 -34.83 16.65 -2.18
CA LEU A 707 -35.67 17.83 -1.94
C LEU A 707 -37.13 17.63 -2.38
N LYS A 708 -37.40 16.63 -3.23
CA LYS A 708 -38.76 16.29 -3.74
C LYS A 708 -39.48 17.50 -4.35
N LEU A 709 -38.73 18.26 -5.15
CA LEU A 709 -39.24 19.48 -5.77
C LEU A 709 -40.28 19.18 -6.86
N ASP A 710 -40.25 17.99 -7.46
CA ASP A 710 -41.25 17.51 -8.42
C ASP A 710 -42.65 17.46 -7.82
N GLU A 711 -42.77 17.10 -6.55
CA GLU A 711 -44.04 17.03 -5.82
C GLU A 711 -44.53 18.41 -5.32
N THR A 712 -43.67 19.41 -5.25
CA THR A 712 -43.96 20.69 -4.56
C THR A 712 -44.05 21.90 -5.50
N VAL A 713 -43.04 22.11 -6.35
CA VAL A 713 -42.95 23.24 -7.29
C VAL A 713 -42.84 22.82 -8.75
N GLY A 714 -42.54 21.54 -9.01
CA GLY A 714 -42.27 21.00 -10.33
C GLY A 714 -40.79 21.07 -10.72
N VAL A 715 -40.31 20.00 -11.35
CA VAL A 715 -38.95 19.91 -11.92
C VAL A 715 -39.06 19.47 -13.38
N ARG A 716 -38.41 20.18 -14.29
CA ARG A 716 -38.25 19.75 -15.69
C ARG A 716 -36.82 19.26 -15.90
N GLU A 717 -36.68 18.05 -16.43
CA GLU A 717 -35.40 17.46 -16.79
C GLU A 717 -35.11 17.70 -18.27
N PHE A 718 -33.93 18.23 -18.56
CA PHE A 718 -33.38 18.33 -19.90
C PHE A 718 -32.05 17.59 -19.94
N SER A 719 -31.98 16.53 -20.74
CA SER A 719 -30.80 15.68 -20.78
C SER A 719 -30.25 15.45 -22.18
N ALA A 720 -28.95 15.20 -22.25
CA ALA A 720 -28.27 14.74 -23.45
C ALA A 720 -27.32 13.57 -23.13
N PRO A 721 -27.07 12.66 -24.09
CA PRO A 721 -26.05 11.65 -23.92
C PRO A 721 -24.65 12.26 -23.80
N TYR A 722 -23.70 11.49 -23.24
CA TYR A 722 -22.29 11.86 -23.21
C TYR A 722 -21.81 12.33 -24.59
N GLY A 723 -21.09 13.46 -24.61
CA GLY A 723 -20.58 14.05 -25.85
C GLY A 723 -21.49 15.08 -26.51
N HIS A 724 -22.71 15.27 -25.99
CA HIS A 724 -23.69 16.23 -26.49
C HIS A 724 -24.15 17.18 -25.39
N LEU A 725 -24.67 18.34 -25.79
CA LEU A 725 -25.32 19.31 -24.92
C LEU A 725 -26.84 19.24 -25.14
N PRO A 726 -27.69 19.31 -24.09
CA PRO A 726 -29.13 19.47 -24.27
C PRO A 726 -29.44 20.83 -24.90
N ASP A 727 -30.65 20.98 -25.45
CA ASP A 727 -31.11 22.26 -25.99
C ASP A 727 -31.37 23.27 -24.85
N LEU A 728 -30.35 24.07 -24.54
CA LEU A 728 -30.39 25.05 -23.45
C LEU A 728 -31.40 26.19 -23.69
N SER A 729 -31.84 26.40 -24.93
CA SER A 729 -32.82 27.45 -25.26
C SER A 729 -34.21 27.17 -24.68
N GLN A 730 -34.45 25.96 -24.17
CA GLN A 730 -35.70 25.56 -23.54
C GLN A 730 -35.85 26.07 -22.09
N ALA A 731 -34.82 26.71 -21.55
CA ALA A 731 -34.85 27.29 -20.20
C ALA A 731 -35.98 28.30 -20.08
N ASP A 732 -36.83 28.11 -19.06
CA ASP A 732 -37.92 29.05 -18.77
C ASP A 732 -37.39 30.17 -17.86
N PRO A 733 -37.49 31.45 -18.27
CA PRO A 733 -37.00 32.58 -17.46
C PRO A 733 -37.71 32.72 -16.11
N THR A 734 -38.88 32.10 -15.93
CA THR A 734 -39.64 32.12 -14.67
C THR A 734 -39.22 31.02 -13.69
N HIS A 735 -38.44 30.04 -14.15
CA HIS A 735 -37.94 28.89 -13.37
C HIS A 735 -36.54 29.15 -12.83
N ASP A 736 -36.20 28.54 -11.68
CA ASP A 736 -34.80 28.43 -11.27
C ASP A 736 -34.09 27.42 -12.21
N VAL A 737 -32.85 27.67 -12.60
CA VAL A 737 -32.10 26.84 -13.58
C VAL A 737 -30.86 26.24 -12.93
N CYS A 738 -30.65 24.93 -13.06
CA CYS A 738 -29.51 24.19 -12.51
C CYS A 738 -28.74 23.49 -13.63
N PHE A 739 -27.43 23.72 -13.73
CA PHE A 739 -26.57 23.04 -14.70
C PHE A 739 -25.08 23.07 -14.31
N THR A 740 -24.26 22.28 -15.00
CA THR A 740 -22.80 22.34 -14.90
C THR A 740 -22.24 23.18 -16.06
N TRP A 741 -21.37 24.16 -15.81
CA TRP A 741 -20.80 24.97 -16.90
C TRP A 741 -19.87 24.13 -17.78
N ASN A 742 -19.12 23.22 -17.16
CA ASN A 742 -18.19 22.33 -17.84
C ASN A 742 -18.38 20.89 -17.33
N GLY A 743 -18.93 20.04 -18.18
CA GLY A 743 -19.16 18.64 -17.90
C GLY A 743 -17.86 17.86 -17.86
N THR A 744 -17.22 17.82 -16.69
CA THR A 744 -15.89 17.21 -16.50
C THR A 744 -15.87 15.73 -16.91
N THR A 745 -16.98 15.01 -16.76
CA THR A 745 -17.06 13.59 -17.12
C THR A 745 -17.38 13.35 -18.60
N SER A 746 -17.94 14.34 -19.30
CA SER A 746 -18.32 14.26 -20.72
C SER A 746 -17.38 14.99 -21.67
N GLY A 747 -16.58 15.91 -21.16
CA GLY A 747 -15.73 16.78 -21.96
C GLY A 747 -16.52 17.84 -22.75
N VAL A 748 -17.77 18.11 -22.35
CA VAL A 748 -18.67 19.07 -23.00
C VAL A 748 -18.89 20.29 -22.08
N ARG A 749 -18.62 21.49 -22.59
CA ARG A 749 -18.85 22.78 -21.92
C ARG A 749 -20.00 23.55 -22.53
N VAL A 750 -20.59 24.42 -21.72
CA VAL A 750 -21.49 25.48 -22.17
C VAL A 750 -20.64 26.55 -22.89
N PRO A 751 -20.94 26.90 -24.16
CA PRO A 751 -20.11 27.81 -24.93
C PRO A 751 -20.25 29.28 -24.49
N ASN A 752 -21.43 29.70 -24.05
CA ASN A 752 -21.74 31.05 -23.57
C ASN A 752 -23.06 31.05 -22.76
N GLY A 753 -23.35 32.18 -22.11
CA GLY A 753 -24.59 32.41 -21.36
C GLY A 753 -25.73 33.05 -22.15
N ASP A 754 -25.69 33.12 -23.48
CA ASP A 754 -26.66 33.88 -24.28
C ASP A 754 -28.10 33.33 -24.21
N TRP A 755 -28.23 32.05 -23.88
CA TRP A 755 -29.51 31.37 -23.67
C TRP A 755 -30.14 31.69 -22.30
N ILE A 756 -29.40 32.31 -21.38
CA ILE A 756 -29.91 32.72 -20.08
C ILE A 756 -30.50 34.13 -20.23
N ALA A 757 -31.80 34.26 -19.99
CA ALA A 757 -32.50 35.53 -20.13
C ALA A 757 -31.99 36.59 -19.12
N GLU A 758 -31.82 37.82 -19.60
CA GLU A 758 -31.42 38.98 -18.78
C GLU A 758 -32.51 39.38 -17.78
N ASP A 759 -33.77 39.28 -18.20
CA ASP A 759 -34.97 39.62 -17.43
C ASP A 759 -35.58 38.41 -16.70
N ARG A 760 -34.79 37.35 -16.49
CA ARG A 760 -35.22 36.15 -15.77
C ARG A 760 -35.73 36.48 -14.36
N GLU A 761 -36.80 35.81 -13.94
CA GLU A 761 -37.31 35.88 -12.58
C GLU A 761 -36.67 34.84 -11.66
N GLY A 762 -36.34 33.67 -12.20
CA GLY A 762 -35.64 32.61 -11.47
C GLY A 762 -34.15 32.87 -11.28
N LEU A 763 -33.53 32.12 -10.38
CA LEU A 763 -32.08 32.13 -10.15
C LEU A 763 -31.39 31.08 -11.02
N THR A 764 -30.19 31.43 -11.47
CA THR A 764 -29.32 30.51 -12.21
C THR A 764 -28.24 29.94 -11.28
N PHE A 765 -28.27 28.61 -11.08
CA PHE A 765 -27.33 27.82 -10.31
C PHE A 765 -26.35 27.11 -11.25
N VAL A 766 -25.06 27.35 -11.03
CA VAL A 766 -23.98 26.90 -11.91
C VAL A 766 -22.90 26.20 -11.11
N ASP A 767 -22.74 24.90 -11.34
CA ASP A 767 -21.52 24.17 -10.97
C ASP A 767 -20.45 24.50 -12.00
N ALA A 768 -19.47 25.29 -11.60
CA ALA A 768 -18.40 25.78 -12.45
C ALA A 768 -17.03 25.21 -12.05
N THR A 769 -17.01 24.05 -11.37
CA THR A 769 -15.82 23.45 -10.76
C THR A 769 -14.59 23.37 -11.65
N SER A 770 -14.76 23.06 -12.93
CA SER A 770 -13.69 22.94 -13.91
C SER A 770 -13.71 24.04 -14.98
N ALA A 771 -14.53 25.07 -14.78
CA ALA A 771 -14.68 26.23 -15.66
C ALA A 771 -14.06 27.50 -15.05
N VAL A 772 -14.24 27.74 -13.75
CA VAL A 772 -13.70 28.92 -13.06
C VAL A 772 -12.16 28.95 -13.20
N PHE A 773 -11.61 30.10 -13.58
CA PHE A 773 -10.20 30.33 -13.98
C PHE A 773 -9.77 29.78 -15.35
N ALA A 774 -10.60 29.05 -16.09
CA ALA A 774 -10.21 28.44 -17.36
C ALA A 774 -11.20 28.69 -18.53
N GLN A 775 -12.39 29.20 -18.26
CA GLN A 775 -13.45 29.43 -19.24
C GLN A 775 -14.19 30.73 -18.93
N PRO A 776 -14.78 31.39 -19.94
CA PRO A 776 -15.49 32.67 -19.75
C PRO A 776 -16.85 32.44 -19.12
N VAL A 777 -16.88 32.32 -17.79
CA VAL A 777 -18.13 32.22 -17.01
C VAL A 777 -18.80 33.59 -16.98
N ASP A 778 -20.03 33.68 -17.47
CA ASP A 778 -20.81 34.93 -17.52
C ASP A 778 -21.45 35.23 -16.15
N PHE A 779 -20.65 35.70 -15.20
CA PHE A 779 -21.08 35.94 -13.82
C PHE A 779 -22.35 36.82 -13.68
N PRO A 780 -22.58 37.89 -14.46
CA PRO A 780 -23.84 38.63 -14.44
C PRO A 780 -25.10 37.77 -14.66
N LYS A 781 -24.98 36.69 -15.43
CA LYS A 781 -26.07 35.72 -15.69
C LYS A 781 -26.09 34.54 -14.72
N CYS A 782 -25.08 34.40 -13.87
CA CYS A 782 -24.98 33.36 -12.85
C CYS A 782 -25.29 33.92 -11.47
N ASP A 783 -26.44 33.56 -10.89
CA ASP A 783 -26.84 34.05 -9.57
C ASP A 783 -26.14 33.30 -8.43
N VAL A 784 -25.93 32.00 -8.63
CA VAL A 784 -25.19 31.14 -7.72
C VAL A 784 -24.16 30.38 -8.54
N THR A 785 -22.89 30.68 -8.32
CA THR A 785 -21.78 29.91 -8.93
C THR A 785 -21.02 29.20 -7.84
N THR A 786 -20.76 27.91 -8.01
CA THR A 786 -19.93 27.14 -7.09
C THR A 786 -18.76 26.53 -7.82
N TYR A 787 -17.64 26.39 -7.11
CA TYR A 787 -16.49 25.64 -7.62
C TYR A 787 -15.63 25.13 -6.45
N SER A 788 -14.56 24.43 -6.79
CA SER A 788 -13.55 24.02 -5.81
C SER A 788 -12.14 24.24 -6.35
N TRP A 789 -11.24 24.74 -5.50
CA TRP A 789 -9.93 25.17 -5.96
C TRP A 789 -8.97 24.02 -6.31
N GLN A 790 -9.26 22.78 -5.89
CA GLN A 790 -8.44 21.61 -6.21
C GLN A 790 -8.54 21.13 -7.66
N LYS A 791 -9.31 21.83 -8.49
CA LYS A 791 -9.50 21.51 -9.91
C LYS A 791 -8.67 22.44 -10.78
N VAL A 792 -9.16 23.63 -11.15
CA VAL A 792 -8.39 24.46 -12.10
C VAL A 792 -7.03 24.92 -11.55
N LEU A 793 -6.92 25.09 -10.24
CA LEU A 793 -5.72 25.61 -9.59
C LEU A 793 -4.88 24.55 -8.86
N GLY A 794 -5.31 23.28 -8.86
CA GLY A 794 -4.56 22.18 -8.27
C GLY A 794 -4.42 22.25 -6.74
N GLY A 795 -5.18 23.09 -6.05
CA GLY A 795 -5.14 23.21 -4.59
C GLY A 795 -5.48 21.91 -3.84
N GLU A 796 -5.22 21.83 -2.54
CA GLU A 796 -5.59 20.68 -1.72
C GLU A 796 -7.10 20.61 -1.49
N ALA A 797 -7.66 19.41 -1.58
CA ALA A 797 -9.09 19.19 -1.45
C ALA A 797 -9.54 19.33 0.02
N ALA A 798 -10.50 20.22 0.28
CA ALA A 798 -11.21 20.32 1.56
C ALA A 798 -12.45 21.23 1.46
N HIS A 799 -12.33 22.31 0.68
CA HIS A 799 -13.30 23.40 0.67
C HIS A 799 -13.99 23.56 -0.68
N GLY A 800 -15.24 23.96 -0.62
CA GLY A 800 -15.97 24.55 -1.74
C GLY A 800 -15.91 26.07 -1.68
N MET A 801 -16.12 26.68 -2.84
CA MET A 801 -16.26 28.11 -3.03
C MET A 801 -17.67 28.38 -3.51
N ILE A 802 -18.35 29.35 -2.89
CA ILE A 802 -19.68 29.79 -3.31
C ILE A 802 -19.63 31.28 -3.64
N VAL A 803 -20.15 31.64 -4.82
CA VAL A 803 -20.24 33.01 -5.31
C VAL A 803 -21.73 33.33 -5.48
N LEU A 804 -22.19 34.38 -4.80
CA LEU A 804 -23.60 34.77 -4.77
C LEU A 804 -23.79 36.17 -5.35
N SER A 805 -24.72 36.30 -6.30
CA SER A 805 -25.20 37.58 -6.80
C SER A 805 -26.10 38.28 -5.77
N PRO A 806 -26.37 39.59 -5.93
CA PRO A 806 -27.36 40.29 -5.12
C PRO A 806 -28.75 39.62 -5.13
N ARG A 807 -29.16 39.01 -6.24
CA ARG A 807 -30.45 38.30 -6.36
C ARG A 807 -30.47 37.01 -5.54
N ALA A 808 -29.37 36.27 -5.49
CA ALA A 808 -29.24 35.09 -4.64
C ALA A 808 -29.24 35.47 -3.14
N VAL A 809 -28.57 36.57 -2.79
CA VAL A 809 -28.64 37.12 -1.41
C VAL A 809 -30.07 37.53 -1.06
N GLU A 810 -30.79 38.21 -1.96
CA GLU A 810 -32.19 38.57 -1.75
C GLU A 810 -33.06 37.32 -1.55
N ARG A 811 -32.89 36.27 -2.35
CA ARG A 811 -33.60 34.98 -2.17
C ARG A 811 -33.36 34.41 -0.78
N LEU A 812 -32.11 34.38 -0.30
CA LEU A 812 -31.76 33.88 1.02
C LEU A 812 -32.43 34.69 2.16
N GLU A 813 -32.61 36.00 1.98
CA GLU A 813 -33.24 36.85 3.00
C GLU A 813 -34.77 36.85 2.95
N THR A 814 -35.36 36.53 1.80
CA THR A 814 -36.82 36.65 1.57
C THR A 814 -37.56 35.33 1.52
N TYR A 815 -36.86 34.21 1.29
CA TYR A 815 -37.44 32.87 1.19
C TYR A 815 -36.87 31.93 2.25
N THR A 816 -37.75 31.14 2.85
CA THR A 816 -37.39 30.08 3.79
C THR A 816 -37.86 28.74 3.22
N PRO A 817 -36.96 27.76 3.01
CA PRO A 817 -37.35 26.44 2.55
C PRO A 817 -38.33 25.73 3.47
N ALA A 818 -39.21 24.90 2.90
CA ALA A 818 -40.22 24.14 3.65
C ALA A 818 -39.61 23.01 4.52
N TRP A 819 -38.34 22.66 4.30
CA TRP A 819 -37.61 21.63 5.02
C TRP A 819 -36.60 22.22 6.02
N PRO A 820 -36.22 21.46 7.06
CA PRO A 820 -35.16 21.88 7.96
C PRO A 820 -33.80 21.90 7.24
N VAL A 821 -33.11 23.03 7.30
CA VAL A 821 -31.76 23.17 6.74
C VAL A 821 -30.70 22.71 7.76
N PRO A 822 -29.83 21.74 7.43
CA PRO A 822 -28.71 21.32 8.28
C PRO A 822 -27.81 22.49 8.66
N LYS A 823 -27.25 22.49 9.88
CA LYS A 823 -26.41 23.61 10.36
C LYS A 823 -25.26 23.94 9.42
N VAL A 824 -24.65 22.93 8.80
CA VAL A 824 -23.51 23.09 7.89
C VAL A 824 -23.89 23.78 6.57
N PHE A 825 -25.18 23.83 6.22
CA PHE A 825 -25.72 24.50 5.03
C PHE A 825 -26.35 25.87 5.31
N ARG A 826 -26.40 26.34 6.57
CA ARG A 826 -27.09 27.59 6.89
C ARG A 826 -26.25 28.81 6.52
N LEU A 827 -26.68 29.51 5.48
CA LEU A 827 -26.14 30.80 5.05
C LEU A 827 -26.80 32.00 5.73
N THR A 828 -27.94 31.79 6.41
CA THR A 828 -28.73 32.85 7.03
C THR A 828 -29.00 32.58 8.51
N LYS A 829 -29.24 33.65 9.26
CA LYS A 829 -29.69 33.62 10.66
C LYS A 829 -30.76 34.70 10.87
N GLY A 830 -31.99 34.27 11.13
CA GLY A 830 -33.12 35.19 11.28
C GLY A 830 -33.44 35.95 9.98
N ASN A 831 -33.47 35.22 8.85
CA ASN A 831 -33.73 35.75 7.51
C ASN A 831 -32.76 36.87 7.07
N LYS A 832 -31.55 36.86 7.64
CA LYS A 832 -30.45 37.73 7.24
C LYS A 832 -29.23 36.92 6.90
N LEU A 833 -28.51 37.33 5.87
CA LEU A 833 -27.26 36.69 5.45
C LEU A 833 -26.25 36.73 6.60
N ILE A 834 -25.53 35.63 6.82
CA ILE A 834 -24.40 35.59 7.75
C ILE A 834 -23.18 36.18 7.01
N GLU A 835 -23.07 37.51 6.98
CA GLU A 835 -22.01 38.23 6.26
C GLU A 835 -20.60 37.75 6.63
N GLY A 836 -20.39 37.31 7.88
CA GLY A 836 -19.10 36.75 8.31
C GLY A 836 -18.57 35.61 7.43
N ILE A 837 -19.42 34.80 6.78
CA ILE A 837 -18.99 33.73 5.86
C ILE A 837 -18.23 34.29 4.65
N PHE A 838 -18.57 35.51 4.26
CA PHE A 838 -18.03 36.25 3.13
C PHE A 838 -16.95 37.26 3.56
N GLU A 839 -16.62 37.30 4.85
CA GLU A 839 -15.62 38.19 5.46
C GLU A 839 -14.55 37.41 6.25
N GLY A 840 -14.27 36.17 5.83
CA GLY A 840 -13.19 35.34 6.38
C GLY A 840 -13.56 34.53 7.64
N ALA A 841 -14.84 34.37 7.97
CA ALA A 841 -15.32 33.32 8.87
C ALA A 841 -15.84 32.11 8.07
N THR A 842 -15.93 30.96 8.73
CA THR A 842 -16.42 29.71 8.11
C THR A 842 -17.43 29.03 9.04
N ILE A 843 -18.35 28.25 8.45
CA ILE A 843 -19.39 27.54 9.20
C ILE A 843 -18.79 26.44 10.10
N ASN A 844 -17.81 25.71 9.58
CA ASN A 844 -17.05 24.67 10.28
C ASN A 844 -15.57 25.08 10.40
N THR A 845 -14.77 24.24 11.08
CA THR A 845 -13.31 24.42 11.14
C THR A 845 -12.69 24.09 9.77
N PRO A 846 -12.03 25.06 9.10
CA PRO A 846 -11.35 24.85 7.83
C PRO A 846 -9.93 24.32 8.04
N SER A 847 -9.38 23.61 7.04
CA SER A 847 -7.93 23.33 6.98
C SER A 847 -7.17 24.58 6.54
N MET A 848 -6.34 25.13 7.43
CA MET A 848 -5.53 26.30 7.10
C MET A 848 -4.37 25.97 6.15
N LEU A 849 -3.97 24.70 6.03
CA LEU A 849 -3.01 24.25 5.02
C LEU A 849 -3.59 24.39 3.61
N CYS A 850 -4.84 23.98 3.41
CA CYS A 850 -5.51 24.12 2.11
C CYS A 850 -5.74 25.60 1.74
N VAL A 851 -6.01 26.45 2.74
CA VAL A 851 -6.13 27.90 2.52
C VAL A 851 -4.78 28.50 2.10
N GLU A 852 -3.68 28.13 2.75
CA GLU A 852 -2.35 28.62 2.38
C GLU A 852 -1.95 28.14 0.97
N ASP A 853 -2.24 26.88 0.67
CA ASP A 853 -2.03 26.30 -0.67
C ASP A 853 -2.82 27.04 -1.75
N TYR A 854 -4.07 27.39 -1.47
CA TYR A 854 -4.89 28.17 -2.39
C TYR A 854 -4.37 29.59 -2.61
N LEU A 855 -3.94 30.26 -1.53
CA LEU A 855 -3.34 31.59 -1.61
C LEU A 855 -2.06 31.61 -2.47
N ASP A 856 -1.27 30.55 -2.43
CA ASP A 856 -0.13 30.39 -3.33
C ASP A 856 -0.56 30.24 -4.80
N ALA A 857 -1.60 29.44 -5.07
CA ALA A 857 -2.13 29.29 -6.41
C ALA A 857 -2.71 30.60 -6.97
N LEU A 858 -3.38 31.42 -6.13
CA LEU A 858 -3.84 32.77 -6.51
C LEU A 858 -2.67 33.73 -6.77
N ALA A 859 -1.61 33.67 -5.98
CA ALA A 859 -0.40 34.45 -6.23
C ALA A 859 0.26 34.07 -7.56
N TRP A 860 0.34 32.78 -7.86
CA TRP A 860 0.84 32.28 -9.16
C TRP A 860 -0.06 32.70 -10.32
N THR A 861 -1.37 32.71 -10.13
CA THR A 861 -2.35 33.15 -11.15
C THR A 861 -2.02 34.58 -11.62
N ARG A 862 -1.73 35.50 -10.69
CA ARG A 862 -1.29 36.86 -11.05
C ARG A 862 0.00 36.86 -11.88
N GLN A 863 0.98 36.04 -11.51
CA GLN A 863 2.26 35.93 -12.24
C GLN A 863 2.07 35.40 -13.67
N LYS A 864 1.00 34.66 -13.94
CA LYS A 864 0.69 34.09 -15.26
C LYS A 864 -0.28 34.93 -16.09
N GLY A 865 -0.53 36.18 -15.70
CA GLY A 865 -1.37 37.11 -16.47
C GLY A 865 -2.84 37.08 -16.06
N GLY A 866 -3.15 36.66 -14.83
CA GLY A 866 -4.51 36.66 -14.30
C GLY A 866 -5.43 35.66 -15.01
N LEU A 867 -6.74 35.93 -15.00
CA LEU A 867 -7.76 35.08 -15.59
C LEU A 867 -7.51 34.80 -17.08
N ALA A 868 -7.29 35.84 -17.87
CA ALA A 868 -7.01 35.72 -19.30
C ALA A 868 -5.78 34.84 -19.59
N GLY A 869 -4.73 34.98 -18.77
CA GLY A 869 -3.53 34.15 -18.88
C GLY A 869 -3.79 32.66 -18.61
N LEU A 870 -4.65 32.34 -17.64
CA LEU A 870 -4.97 30.95 -17.32
C LEU A 870 -5.91 30.31 -18.35
N MET A 871 -6.90 31.06 -18.85
CA MET A 871 -7.76 30.63 -19.96
C MET A 871 -6.93 30.30 -21.20
N LYS A 872 -6.01 31.20 -21.56
CA LYS A 872 -5.10 31.00 -22.69
C LYS A 872 -4.30 29.71 -22.53
N ARG A 873 -3.77 29.42 -21.33
CA ARG A 873 -3.02 28.19 -21.07
C ARG A 873 -3.86 26.93 -21.27
N ALA A 874 -5.12 26.94 -20.83
CA ALA A 874 -6.03 25.82 -21.04
C ALA A 874 -6.36 25.64 -22.54
N ASP A 875 -6.60 26.73 -23.27
CA ASP A 875 -6.84 26.70 -24.72
C ASP A 875 -5.60 26.23 -25.50
N ASP A 876 -4.40 26.70 -25.13
CA ASP A 876 -3.13 26.25 -25.73
C ASP A 876 -2.93 24.74 -25.56
N ASN A 877 -3.27 24.20 -24.37
CA ASN A 877 -3.21 22.77 -24.09
C ASN A 877 -4.21 21.97 -24.91
N LEU A 878 -5.47 22.43 -25.01
CA LEU A 878 -6.48 21.81 -25.87
C LEU A 878 -6.02 21.79 -27.34
N ALA A 879 -5.45 22.90 -27.83
CA ALA A 879 -5.00 23.02 -29.21
C ALA A 879 -3.92 21.99 -29.58
N VAL A 880 -3.09 21.54 -28.63
CA VAL A 880 -2.13 20.44 -28.85
C VAL A 880 -2.87 19.14 -29.15
N ILE A 881 -3.87 18.80 -28.33
CA ILE A 881 -4.66 17.57 -28.50
C ILE A 881 -5.50 17.65 -29.78
N GLU A 882 -6.07 18.81 -30.11
CA GLU A 882 -6.84 18.99 -31.35
C GLU A 882 -6.01 18.72 -32.60
N ARG A 883 -4.77 19.26 -32.67
CA ARG A 883 -3.85 18.95 -33.77
C ARG A 883 -3.55 17.46 -33.85
N PHE A 884 -3.25 16.84 -32.70
CA PHE A 884 -2.93 15.42 -32.66
C PHE A 884 -4.11 14.54 -33.08
N VAL A 885 -5.33 14.82 -32.62
CA VAL A 885 -6.54 14.09 -33.04
C VAL A 885 -6.82 14.26 -34.53
N GLN A 886 -6.60 15.45 -35.10
CA GLN A 886 -6.76 15.68 -36.55
C GLN A 886 -5.81 14.83 -37.41
N GLU A 887 -4.65 14.46 -36.86
CA GLU A 887 -3.62 13.68 -37.56
C GLU A 887 -3.81 12.15 -37.38
N HIS A 888 -4.73 11.69 -36.52
CA HIS A 888 -4.83 10.30 -36.10
C HIS A 888 -6.28 9.79 -36.12
N GLU A 889 -6.64 9.01 -37.13
CA GLU A 889 -8.01 8.49 -37.34
C GLU A 889 -8.53 7.58 -36.20
N TRP A 890 -7.63 6.95 -35.44
CA TRP A 890 -7.99 6.03 -34.35
C TRP A 890 -8.44 6.76 -33.07
N MET A 891 -8.34 8.08 -33.02
CA MET A 891 -8.72 8.86 -31.84
C MET A 891 -9.71 9.95 -32.24
N GLY A 892 -10.69 10.21 -31.37
CA GLY A 892 -11.68 11.26 -31.56
C GLY A 892 -11.98 11.98 -30.25
N PHE A 893 -12.72 13.09 -30.34
CA PHE A 893 -13.29 13.73 -29.15
C PHE A 893 -14.60 13.04 -28.78
N LEU A 894 -14.83 12.86 -27.48
CA LEU A 894 -16.15 12.46 -27.00
C LEU A 894 -17.18 13.57 -27.25
N ALA A 895 -16.78 14.83 -27.04
CA ALA A 895 -17.58 16.00 -27.41
C ALA A 895 -17.63 16.17 -28.93
N VAL A 896 -18.82 15.97 -29.50
CA VAL A 896 -19.02 15.90 -30.96
C VAL A 896 -18.92 17.27 -31.61
N ASP A 897 -19.50 18.30 -30.98
CA ASP A 897 -19.44 19.68 -31.48
C ASP A 897 -18.16 20.39 -30.97
N PRO A 898 -17.24 20.81 -31.87
CA PRO A 898 -16.04 21.57 -31.50
C PRO A 898 -16.31 22.80 -30.64
N ALA A 899 -17.42 23.51 -30.85
CA ALA A 899 -17.76 24.72 -30.08
C ALA A 899 -18.00 24.42 -28.59
N THR A 900 -18.38 23.17 -28.28
CA THR A 900 -18.70 22.71 -26.93
C THR A 900 -17.58 21.88 -26.29
N ARG A 901 -16.41 21.76 -26.92
CA ARG A 901 -15.29 20.99 -26.33
C ARG A 901 -14.77 21.67 -25.08
N SER A 902 -14.62 20.89 -24.00
CA SER A 902 -13.92 21.34 -22.81
C SER A 902 -12.43 21.56 -23.10
N ASN A 903 -11.89 22.69 -22.67
CA ASN A 903 -10.46 22.99 -22.70
C ASN A 903 -9.72 22.54 -21.43
N THR A 904 -10.44 22.11 -20.39
CA THR A 904 -9.83 21.64 -19.13
C THR A 904 -9.94 20.13 -18.97
N SER A 905 -11.08 19.52 -19.29
CA SER A 905 -11.30 18.08 -19.16
C SER A 905 -11.52 17.47 -20.54
N VAL A 906 -10.43 17.16 -21.24
CA VAL A 906 -10.49 16.70 -22.62
C VAL A 906 -10.80 15.19 -22.64
N CYS A 907 -12.05 14.84 -22.97
CA CYS A 907 -12.49 13.45 -23.11
C CYS A 907 -12.35 12.99 -24.56
N LEU A 908 -11.68 11.86 -24.75
CA LEU A 908 -11.34 11.29 -26.06
C LEU A 908 -11.92 9.89 -26.21
N SER A 909 -12.52 9.62 -27.36
CA SER A 909 -12.81 8.27 -27.82
C SER A 909 -11.56 7.67 -28.47
N VAL A 910 -11.35 6.38 -28.29
CA VAL A 910 -10.22 5.63 -28.87
C VAL A 910 -10.80 4.41 -29.56
N ASP A 911 -10.41 4.17 -30.81
CA ASP A 911 -10.83 3.02 -31.62
C ASP A 911 -10.15 1.73 -31.15
N LEU A 912 -10.47 1.34 -29.91
CA LEU A 912 -10.03 0.12 -29.27
C LEU A 912 -11.15 -0.46 -28.39
N PRO A 913 -11.23 -1.80 -28.24
CA PRO A 913 -12.02 -2.43 -27.20
C PRO A 913 -11.69 -1.90 -25.80
N ALA A 914 -12.68 -1.88 -24.90
CA ALA A 914 -12.54 -1.28 -23.57
C ALA A 914 -11.42 -1.89 -22.71
N ASP A 915 -11.15 -3.19 -22.86
CA ASP A 915 -10.03 -3.89 -22.20
C ASP A 915 -8.68 -3.45 -22.76
N LYS A 916 -8.57 -3.22 -24.08
CA LYS A 916 -7.39 -2.65 -24.72
C LYS A 916 -7.17 -1.19 -24.31
N ILE A 917 -8.21 -0.37 -24.20
CA ILE A 917 -8.08 0.99 -23.63
C ILE A 917 -7.56 0.93 -22.19
N LYS A 918 -8.04 0.01 -21.36
CA LYS A 918 -7.51 -0.20 -20.00
C LYS A 918 -6.04 -0.63 -20.00
N LYS A 919 -5.63 -1.51 -20.92
CA LYS A 919 -4.21 -1.88 -21.12
C LYS A 919 -3.38 -0.66 -21.53
N MET A 920 -3.87 0.18 -22.44
CA MET A 920 -3.20 1.41 -22.90
C MET A 920 -2.99 2.39 -21.74
N VAL A 921 -4.03 2.65 -20.94
CA VAL A 921 -3.92 3.51 -19.73
C VAL A 921 -2.90 2.93 -18.74
N LYS A 922 -2.99 1.63 -18.45
CA LYS A 922 -2.06 0.95 -17.54
C LYS A 922 -0.62 0.97 -18.05
N LEU A 923 -0.43 0.86 -19.36
CA LEU A 923 0.88 0.93 -20.00
C LEU A 923 1.51 2.32 -19.81
N LEU A 924 0.75 3.38 -20.08
CA LEU A 924 1.21 4.76 -19.88
C LEU A 924 1.51 5.09 -18.41
N ASP A 925 0.73 4.54 -17.48
CA ASP A 925 0.95 4.65 -16.02
C ASP A 925 2.23 3.89 -15.60
N THR A 926 2.38 2.64 -16.05
CA THR A 926 3.57 1.80 -15.79
C THR A 926 4.84 2.46 -16.32
N GLU A 927 4.74 3.16 -17.44
CA GLU A 927 5.82 3.93 -18.05
C GLU A 927 6.10 5.27 -17.36
N GLY A 928 5.28 5.66 -16.38
CA GLY A 928 5.37 6.93 -15.68
C GLY A 928 5.16 8.13 -16.60
N ILE A 929 4.36 7.98 -17.66
CA ILE A 929 4.11 9.02 -18.67
C ILE A 929 2.82 9.77 -18.39
N ALA A 930 1.76 9.05 -18.02
CA ALA A 930 0.49 9.65 -17.66
C ALA A 930 -0.24 8.78 -16.64
N VAL A 931 -0.67 9.40 -15.54
CA VAL A 931 -1.45 8.74 -14.48
C VAL A 931 -2.88 9.28 -14.47
N ASP A 932 -3.83 8.43 -14.09
CA ASP A 932 -5.25 8.78 -13.89
C ASP A 932 -5.98 9.36 -15.12
N ILE A 933 -5.55 9.02 -16.33
CA ILE A 933 -6.14 9.49 -17.61
C ILE A 933 -7.27 8.61 -18.15
N GLY A 934 -7.75 7.64 -17.40
CA GLY A 934 -8.91 6.83 -17.80
C GLY A 934 -10.19 7.67 -17.83
N ALA A 935 -11.13 7.30 -18.71
CA ALA A 935 -12.48 7.85 -18.69
C ALA A 935 -13.15 7.68 -17.31
N TYR A 936 -14.11 8.57 -17.01
CA TYR A 936 -14.90 8.45 -15.79
C TYR A 936 -15.70 7.15 -15.80
N ARG A 937 -15.95 6.55 -14.63
CA ARG A 937 -16.58 5.23 -14.50
C ARG A 937 -17.91 5.10 -15.25
N ASP A 938 -18.70 6.17 -15.23
CA ASP A 938 -20.04 6.18 -15.81
C ASP A 938 -20.05 6.70 -17.27
N ALA A 939 -18.89 7.14 -17.79
CA ALA A 939 -18.70 7.60 -19.16
C ALA A 939 -18.30 6.44 -20.09
N PRO A 940 -18.47 6.59 -21.42
CA PRO A 940 -17.97 5.61 -22.38
C PRO A 940 -16.45 5.35 -22.24
N PRO A 941 -15.97 4.13 -22.53
CA PRO A 941 -14.54 3.83 -22.53
C PRO A 941 -13.76 4.80 -23.42
N GLY A 942 -12.66 5.32 -22.90
CA GLY A 942 -11.85 6.33 -23.56
C GLY A 942 -10.78 6.89 -22.64
N LEU A 943 -10.20 8.02 -23.05
CA LEU A 943 -9.23 8.76 -22.26
C LEU A 943 -9.85 10.07 -21.77
N ARG A 944 -9.39 10.56 -20.62
CA ARG A 944 -9.76 11.85 -20.07
C ARG A 944 -8.49 12.55 -19.59
N ILE A 945 -8.03 13.52 -20.36
CA ILE A 945 -6.78 14.23 -20.13
C ILE A 945 -7.09 15.61 -19.57
N TRP A 946 -6.58 15.89 -18.38
CA TRP A 946 -6.67 17.22 -17.78
C TRP A 946 -5.71 18.19 -18.47
N CYS A 947 -6.26 19.27 -19.02
CA CYS A 947 -5.58 20.34 -19.74
C CYS A 947 -5.70 21.69 -19.02
N GLY A 948 -6.12 21.70 -17.75
CA GLY A 948 -6.27 22.93 -16.97
C GLY A 948 -4.96 23.72 -16.82
N ALA A 949 -5.07 24.96 -16.35
CA ALA A 949 -4.00 25.97 -16.42
C ALA A 949 -2.68 25.57 -15.75
N THR A 950 -2.70 24.67 -14.75
CA THR A 950 -1.52 24.16 -14.05
C THR A 950 -0.70 23.13 -14.83
N VAL A 951 -1.25 22.60 -15.93
CA VAL A 951 -0.52 21.72 -16.86
C VAL A 951 0.26 22.57 -17.85
N GLU A 952 1.53 22.22 -18.08
CA GLU A 952 2.37 22.92 -19.06
C GLU A 952 2.11 22.35 -20.45
N THR A 953 2.02 23.21 -21.46
CA THR A 953 1.78 22.80 -22.86
C THR A 953 2.85 21.84 -23.36
N SER A 954 4.10 22.03 -22.94
CA SER A 954 5.20 21.10 -23.25
C SER A 954 4.99 19.69 -22.69
N ASP A 955 4.30 19.54 -21.55
CA ASP A 955 3.97 18.23 -21.00
C ASP A 955 2.89 17.53 -21.87
N VAL A 956 1.90 18.30 -22.35
CA VAL A 956 0.86 17.79 -23.27
C VAL A 956 1.48 17.40 -24.62
N GLU A 957 2.37 18.22 -25.16
CA GLU A 957 3.10 17.94 -26.40
C GLU A 957 3.94 16.66 -26.27
N ALA A 958 4.68 16.52 -25.16
CA ALA A 958 5.45 15.33 -24.89
C ALA A 958 4.57 14.08 -24.68
N LEU A 959 3.32 14.22 -24.22
CA LEU A 959 2.38 13.11 -24.05
C LEU A 959 1.90 12.53 -25.39
N MET A 960 1.71 13.37 -26.42
CA MET A 960 1.07 12.96 -27.68
C MET A 960 1.76 11.76 -28.36
N PRO A 961 3.10 11.73 -28.58
CA PRO A 961 3.78 10.58 -29.17
C PRO A 961 3.65 9.29 -28.35
N TRP A 962 3.50 9.40 -27.02
CA TRP A 962 3.30 8.24 -26.16
C TRP A 962 1.90 7.66 -26.29
N LEU A 963 0.86 8.47 -26.51
CA LEU A 963 -0.47 7.97 -26.82
C LEU A 963 -0.45 7.16 -28.12
N GLN A 964 0.22 7.66 -29.16
CA GLN A 964 0.38 6.93 -30.43
C GLN A 964 1.11 5.60 -30.24
N TRP A 965 2.22 5.61 -29.49
CA TRP A 965 3.00 4.42 -29.22
C TRP A 965 2.19 3.39 -28.42
N ALA A 966 1.52 3.82 -27.34
CA ALA A 966 0.73 2.93 -26.50
C ALA A 966 -0.47 2.34 -27.26
N PHE A 967 -1.14 3.14 -28.10
CA PHE A 967 -2.16 2.65 -29.02
C PHE A 967 -1.59 1.57 -29.94
N THR A 968 -0.44 1.81 -30.58
CA THR A 968 0.15 0.86 -31.52
C THR A 968 0.57 -0.44 -30.84
N VAL A 969 1.18 -0.36 -29.65
CA VAL A 969 1.59 -1.54 -28.87
C VAL A 969 0.38 -2.40 -28.50
N VAL A 970 -0.69 -1.79 -27.99
CA VAL A 970 -1.87 -2.53 -27.54
C VAL A 970 -2.74 -3.00 -28.71
N SER A 971 -2.72 -2.30 -29.84
CA SER A 971 -3.41 -2.73 -31.06
C SER A 971 -2.82 -4.04 -31.61
N ALA A 972 -1.49 -4.17 -31.60
CA ALA A 972 -0.77 -5.35 -32.11
C ALA A 972 -0.83 -6.59 -31.20
N ASP A 973 -1.38 -6.46 -29.99
CA ASP A 973 -1.60 -7.54 -29.03
C ASP A 973 -2.89 -8.29 -29.42
N GLU A 974 -2.80 -9.25 -30.37
CA GLU A 974 -3.85 -10.23 -30.72
C GLU A 974 -3.64 -11.58 -30.02
#